data_AF-A0A9D6ELG3-F1
#
_entry.id   AF-A0A9D6ELG3-F1
#
_cell.length_a   1.000
_cell.length_b   1.000
_cell.length_c   1.000
_cell.angle_alpha   90.00
_cell.angle_beta   90.00
_cell.angle_gamma   90.00
#
_symmetry.space_group_name_H-M   'P 1'
#
loop_
_entity.id
_entity.type
_entity.pdbx_description
1 polymer ?
#
loop_
_entity_poly.entity_id
_entity_poly.type
_entity_poly.pdbx_seq_one_letter_code
_entity_poly.pdbx_strand_id
1 'polypeptide(L)'
;MNNEIKKNPLTYISLFSSAGVGCYGFKIEDFECIATNEIIERRLNVQRHNNKCRYETGYIVDDILKEETKNKIRKELEFWKKNHNVKELDVLISTPPCQGMSVANHKKGDELARNSLVIESIRLVDEMRPKFFIFENVRAFLNSLCTDIDGKDKKIREAIELNLGGKYNIHYQVINFKDYGNPSSRTRTLVLGVRKDLQEITPLDFMPALQKEKTIREVIGHLPSLKVMGEIDIKDIYHNFRSYAEHMRDWISGTKEGESAFDNKNPKYRPHKIIDGELVSNTQKNADKYSRCFWDKVGPCIHTRNDILASQATIHPSDDRVFSVRELMRLMSIPDSFKWTATPEKVLNSLSLVEKSKFFKREEMNIRQSIGEAVPTTIFQQIAKNIKKSIQKNILDEKDIENIILDNDLVKIENLKYFLKKQLANYSFAELSKIVELANAYRFKHAAYYTRQDICFTVIKDLPDASNYNSIKILEPSVGAGNFLPLLVEKYKSVSSVQIDVIDIDKNAIDILKILISKLNIPTNIRINFLNEDFLLFGKTGLFTDESIHYDIVVGNPPFGKVSDNESLLIEYKRGKFNTKTNNLFSFFLEKSINHADVVALIIPKSLLSAPEFDATREFVSRFAISKITDYGEKGFKGVKIETISIILNTTKQRLHNPVLVESYVKHELGFKDQDYICSKDFPYWLVYRDSFFDHVASKLNFGIFTAYRDRQITKQHTKLNGRVRILKSRNIGSNKIVDIPNYDSYVDEYKSLAIAKYLNNIEAVLVPNLTYNPRACFLPKNSLVDGSVAVLIPKLDVEITKNDLAYYNSEEFVEFYRVARNYGTRSLNIDNNSVFFFGLSKV
;
A
#
# COMPACT_ATOMS: atom_id res chain seq x y z
N MET A 1 0.28 -45.63 -4.20
CA MET A 1 -0.50 -44.38 -4.14
C MET A 1 0.42 -43.29 -3.62
N ASN A 2 0.91 -42.42 -4.50
CA ASN A 2 1.80 -41.32 -4.11
C ASN A 2 1.00 -40.31 -3.29
N ASN A 3 1.36 -40.17 -2.01
CA ASN A 3 0.96 -39.02 -1.19
C ASN A 3 1.72 -37.78 -1.69
N GLU A 4 1.30 -37.23 -2.83
CA GLU A 4 1.58 -35.83 -3.11
C GLU A 4 0.82 -35.00 -2.07
N ILE A 5 1.57 -34.30 -1.22
CA ILE A 5 1.03 -33.28 -0.33
C ILE A 5 0.29 -32.29 -1.22
N LYS A 6 -1.05 -32.36 -1.26
CA LYS A 6 -1.90 -31.47 -2.07
C LYS A 6 -1.64 -30.03 -1.64
N LYS A 7 -0.79 -29.33 -2.40
CA LYS A 7 -0.55 -27.90 -2.24
C LYS A 7 -1.87 -27.17 -2.51
N ASN A 8 -2.23 -26.21 -1.65
CA ASN A 8 -3.44 -25.42 -1.86
C ASN A 8 -3.36 -24.71 -3.22
N PRO A 9 -4.41 -24.77 -4.04
CA PRO A 9 -4.41 -24.10 -5.34
C PRO A 9 -4.32 -22.58 -5.12
N LEU A 10 -3.54 -21.91 -5.96
CA LEU A 10 -3.59 -20.45 -6.06
C LEU A 10 -4.79 -20.05 -6.91
N THR A 11 -5.55 -19.07 -6.47
CA THR A 11 -6.88 -18.77 -7.01
C THR A 11 -7.02 -17.32 -7.48
N TYR A 12 -7.85 -17.09 -8.49
CA TYR A 12 -8.19 -15.74 -8.90
C TYR A 12 -9.63 -15.57 -9.37
N ILE A 13 -10.12 -14.33 -9.28
CA ILE A 13 -11.36 -13.86 -9.89
C ILE A 13 -11.01 -12.76 -10.89
N SER A 14 -11.68 -12.74 -12.04
CA SER A 14 -11.44 -11.77 -13.12
C SER A 14 -12.75 -11.10 -13.55
N LEU A 15 -12.87 -9.81 -13.19
CA LEU A 15 -14.00 -8.94 -13.53
C LEU A 15 -13.72 -8.18 -14.83
N PHE A 16 -14.77 -7.92 -15.62
CA PHE A 16 -14.67 -7.26 -16.93
C PHE A 16 -13.69 -7.97 -17.87
N SER A 17 -13.76 -9.30 -17.88
CA SER A 17 -12.65 -10.15 -18.35
C SER A 17 -12.48 -10.23 -19.86
N SER A 18 -13.39 -9.64 -20.65
CA SER A 18 -13.36 -9.66 -22.12
C SER A 18 -13.24 -11.10 -22.65
N ALA A 19 -12.42 -11.37 -23.67
CA ALA A 19 -12.15 -12.74 -24.11
C ALA A 19 -11.16 -13.51 -23.22
N GLY A 20 -10.70 -12.91 -22.12
CA GLY A 20 -9.78 -13.51 -21.17
C GLY A 20 -8.31 -13.55 -21.58
N VAL A 21 -7.91 -12.79 -22.61
CA VAL A 21 -6.53 -12.74 -23.12
C VAL A 21 -5.51 -12.40 -22.02
N GLY A 22 -5.71 -11.30 -21.29
CA GLY A 22 -4.76 -10.89 -20.25
C GLY A 22 -4.66 -11.91 -19.12
N CYS A 23 -5.80 -12.26 -18.52
CA CYS A 23 -5.84 -13.22 -17.42
C CYS A 23 -5.49 -14.67 -17.83
N TYR A 24 -5.35 -14.98 -19.12
CA TYR A 24 -4.75 -16.23 -19.55
C TYR A 24 -3.32 -16.39 -19.02
N GLY A 25 -2.61 -15.29 -18.75
CA GLY A 25 -1.32 -15.30 -18.07
C GLY A 25 -1.37 -15.93 -16.68
N PHE A 26 -2.45 -15.75 -15.92
CA PHE A 26 -2.64 -16.42 -14.62
C PHE A 26 -2.81 -17.93 -14.79
N LYS A 27 -3.51 -18.36 -15.84
CA LYS A 27 -3.64 -19.77 -16.17
C LYS A 27 -2.30 -20.41 -16.55
N ILE A 28 -1.43 -19.69 -17.29
CA ILE A 28 -0.09 -20.16 -17.64
C ILE A 28 0.76 -20.39 -16.37
N GLU A 29 0.55 -19.58 -15.32
CA GLU A 29 1.26 -19.70 -14.05
C GLU A 29 0.55 -20.59 -13.02
N ASP A 30 -0.37 -21.46 -13.47
CA ASP A 30 -1.12 -22.45 -12.68
C ASP A 30 -2.07 -21.87 -11.61
N PHE A 31 -2.63 -20.68 -11.85
CA PHE A 31 -3.73 -20.19 -11.01
C PHE A 31 -5.07 -20.75 -11.50
N GLU A 32 -5.90 -21.16 -10.54
CA GLU A 32 -7.27 -21.62 -10.77
C GLU A 32 -8.22 -20.41 -10.83
N CYS A 33 -8.96 -20.27 -11.93
CA CYS A 33 -10.07 -19.30 -12.00
C CYS A 33 -11.24 -19.82 -11.17
N ILE A 34 -11.57 -19.09 -10.10
CA ILE A 34 -12.80 -19.29 -9.32
C ILE A 34 -13.98 -18.79 -10.16
N ALA A 35 -13.95 -17.51 -10.52
CA ALA A 35 -15.02 -16.89 -11.28
C ALA A 35 -14.48 -15.88 -12.29
N THR A 36 -15.20 -15.73 -13.38
CA THR A 36 -14.97 -14.67 -14.34
C THR A 36 -16.30 -14.04 -14.77
N ASN A 37 -16.32 -12.71 -14.80
CA ASN A 37 -17.51 -11.94 -15.15
C ASN A 37 -17.26 -11.09 -16.40
N GLU A 38 -18.13 -11.26 -17.39
CA GLU A 38 -18.12 -10.54 -18.66
C GLU A 38 -19.56 -10.47 -19.19
N ILE A 39 -20.03 -9.29 -19.57
CA ILE A 39 -21.42 -9.10 -20.02
C ILE A 39 -21.67 -9.65 -21.43
N ILE A 40 -20.63 -9.79 -22.26
CA ILE A 40 -20.74 -10.25 -23.65
C ILE A 40 -20.44 -11.77 -23.74
N GLU A 41 -21.50 -12.56 -23.93
CA GLU A 41 -21.43 -14.03 -23.98
C GLU A 41 -20.40 -14.58 -24.98
N ARG A 42 -20.36 -14.05 -26.20
CA ARG A 42 -19.41 -14.51 -27.24
C ARG A 42 -17.94 -14.35 -26.85
N ARG A 43 -17.62 -13.43 -25.94
CA ARG A 43 -16.26 -13.26 -25.39
C ARG A 43 -16.01 -14.27 -24.28
N LEU A 44 -17.01 -14.51 -23.44
CA LEU A 44 -16.93 -15.55 -22.43
C LEU A 44 -16.80 -16.96 -23.03
N ASN A 45 -17.42 -17.22 -24.19
CA ASN A 45 -17.23 -18.46 -24.95
C ASN A 45 -15.77 -18.70 -25.35
N VAL A 46 -15.01 -17.66 -25.69
CA VAL A 46 -13.55 -17.77 -25.91
C VAL A 46 -12.86 -18.29 -24.65
N GLN A 47 -13.25 -17.81 -23.47
CA GLN A 47 -12.69 -18.28 -22.20
C GLN A 47 -13.06 -19.75 -21.90
N ARG A 48 -14.25 -20.20 -22.33
CA ARG A 48 -14.65 -21.61 -22.26
C ARG A 48 -13.78 -22.49 -23.14
N HIS A 49 -13.48 -22.07 -24.37
CA HIS A 49 -12.58 -22.82 -25.27
C HIS A 49 -11.16 -22.97 -24.70
N ASN A 50 -10.76 -22.03 -23.84
CA ASN A 50 -9.50 -22.07 -23.12
C ASN A 50 -9.59 -22.82 -21.79
N ASN A 51 -10.73 -23.40 -21.40
CA ASN A 51 -10.96 -24.03 -20.08
C ASN A 51 -10.48 -23.13 -18.92
N LYS A 52 -10.72 -21.82 -19.03
CA LYS A 52 -10.20 -20.83 -18.07
C LYS A 52 -10.64 -21.14 -16.64
N CYS A 53 -11.93 -21.37 -16.42
CA CYS A 53 -12.48 -21.71 -15.12
C CYS A 53 -12.84 -23.20 -15.11
N ARG A 54 -12.61 -23.85 -13.97
CA ARG A 54 -12.76 -25.30 -13.84
C ARG A 54 -14.22 -25.75 -13.93
N TYR A 55 -15.13 -24.91 -13.43
CA TYR A 55 -16.56 -25.17 -13.36
C TYR A 55 -17.32 -24.20 -14.26
N GLU A 56 -18.39 -24.70 -14.89
CA GLU A 56 -19.26 -23.87 -15.73
C GLU A 56 -19.91 -22.73 -14.92
N THR A 57 -20.19 -22.96 -13.64
CA THR A 57 -20.72 -21.95 -12.71
C THR A 57 -19.80 -20.75 -12.51
N GLY A 58 -18.49 -20.92 -12.75
CA GLY A 58 -17.51 -19.84 -12.72
C GLY A 58 -17.58 -18.89 -13.92
N TYR A 59 -18.31 -19.23 -14.99
CA TYR A 59 -18.48 -18.38 -16.18
C TYR A 59 -19.76 -17.54 -16.07
N ILE A 60 -19.63 -16.31 -15.59
CA ILE A 60 -20.76 -15.44 -15.26
C ILE A 60 -20.99 -14.40 -16.36
N VAL A 61 -21.93 -14.69 -17.27
CA VAL A 61 -22.44 -13.73 -18.27
C VAL A 61 -23.51 -12.85 -17.66
N ASP A 62 -23.14 -11.77 -16.99
CA ASP A 62 -24.11 -10.87 -16.37
C ASP A 62 -23.51 -9.48 -16.11
N ASP A 63 -24.37 -8.51 -15.82
CA ASP A 63 -23.98 -7.15 -15.47
C ASP A 63 -23.57 -7.09 -13.98
N ILE A 64 -22.33 -6.66 -13.72
CA ILE A 64 -21.75 -6.57 -12.37
C ILE A 64 -22.48 -5.58 -11.45
N LEU A 65 -23.22 -4.61 -12.02
CA LEU A 65 -24.01 -3.65 -11.24
C LEU A 65 -25.11 -4.33 -10.42
N LYS A 66 -25.60 -5.50 -10.86
CA LYS A 66 -26.66 -6.24 -10.16
C LYS A 66 -26.11 -6.99 -8.94
N GLU A 67 -26.80 -6.89 -7.80
CA GLU A 67 -26.47 -7.70 -6.61
C GLU A 67 -26.56 -9.20 -6.86
N GLU A 68 -27.46 -9.66 -7.73
CA GLU A 68 -27.53 -11.07 -8.11
C GLU A 68 -26.22 -11.57 -8.75
N THR A 69 -25.61 -10.77 -9.62
CA THR A 69 -24.31 -11.07 -10.25
C THR A 69 -23.21 -11.19 -9.20
N LYS A 70 -23.12 -10.22 -8.29
CA LYS A 70 -22.15 -10.24 -7.19
C LYS A 70 -22.36 -11.46 -6.29
N ASN A 71 -23.62 -11.82 -6.02
CA ASN A 71 -23.98 -13.04 -5.29
C ASN A 71 -23.54 -14.33 -6.00
N LYS A 72 -23.59 -14.41 -7.34
CA LYS A 72 -23.04 -15.55 -8.10
C LYS A 72 -21.53 -15.68 -7.87
N ILE A 73 -20.80 -14.57 -7.92
CA ILE A 73 -19.34 -14.55 -7.66
C ILE A 73 -19.02 -14.99 -6.22
N ARG A 74 -19.76 -14.46 -5.23
CA ARG A 74 -19.62 -14.84 -3.80
C ARG A 74 -19.86 -16.33 -3.59
N LYS A 75 -20.95 -16.87 -4.17
CA LYS A 75 -21.30 -18.30 -4.08
C LYS A 75 -20.22 -19.20 -4.66
N GLU A 76 -19.61 -18.80 -5.78
CA GLU A 76 -18.52 -19.56 -6.36
C GLU A 76 -17.28 -19.55 -5.45
N LEU A 77 -16.89 -18.40 -4.87
CA LEU A 77 -15.80 -18.37 -3.88
C LEU A 77 -16.08 -19.27 -2.67
N GLU A 78 -17.30 -19.26 -2.12
CA GLU A 78 -17.69 -20.14 -1.01
C GLU A 78 -17.70 -21.62 -1.41
N PHE A 79 -18.12 -21.94 -2.64
CA PHE A 79 -18.03 -23.29 -3.19
C PHE A 79 -16.57 -23.78 -3.23
N TRP A 80 -15.64 -22.93 -3.68
CA TRP A 80 -14.22 -23.27 -3.70
C TRP A 80 -13.63 -23.43 -2.29
N LYS A 81 -14.04 -22.58 -1.34
CA LYS A 81 -13.62 -22.72 0.05
C LYS A 81 -14.03 -24.06 0.65
N LYS A 82 -15.26 -24.49 0.37
CA LYS A 82 -15.81 -25.76 0.86
C LYS A 82 -15.18 -26.99 0.20
N ASN A 83 -14.87 -26.94 -1.09
CA ASN A 83 -14.55 -28.14 -1.88
C ASN A 83 -13.07 -28.26 -2.32
N HIS A 84 -12.27 -27.19 -2.24
CA HIS A 84 -10.90 -27.15 -2.80
C HIS A 84 -9.82 -26.68 -1.82
N ASN A 85 -10.08 -26.71 -0.51
CA ASN A 85 -9.16 -26.25 0.53
C ASN A 85 -8.65 -24.80 0.31
N VAL A 86 -9.48 -23.99 -0.36
CA VAL A 86 -9.25 -22.55 -0.51
C VAL A 86 -9.66 -21.91 0.81
N LYS A 87 -8.77 -21.16 1.44
CA LYS A 87 -9.11 -20.43 2.68
C LYS A 87 -9.69 -19.06 2.37
N GLU A 88 -9.10 -18.41 1.38
CA GLU A 88 -9.39 -17.05 0.97
C GLU A 88 -8.97 -16.87 -0.49
N LEU A 89 -9.46 -15.81 -1.13
CA LEU A 89 -9.13 -15.49 -2.51
C LEU A 89 -7.69 -14.95 -2.59
N ASP A 90 -6.86 -15.51 -3.49
CA ASP A 90 -5.50 -14.97 -3.65
C ASP A 90 -5.51 -13.68 -4.48
N VAL A 91 -6.16 -13.65 -5.65
CA VAL A 91 -6.10 -12.47 -6.55
C VAL A 91 -7.46 -12.05 -7.08
N LEU A 92 -7.78 -10.76 -7.02
CA LEU A 92 -8.89 -10.16 -7.77
C LEU A 92 -8.33 -9.24 -8.87
N ILE A 93 -8.68 -9.52 -10.12
CA ILE A 93 -8.32 -8.72 -11.29
C ILE A 93 -9.55 -7.97 -11.77
N SER A 94 -9.43 -6.67 -12.01
CA SER A 94 -10.49 -5.87 -12.60
C SER A 94 -9.95 -4.96 -13.71
N THR A 95 -10.60 -5.00 -14.87
CA THR A 95 -10.28 -4.15 -16.03
C THR A 95 -11.53 -3.40 -16.50
N PRO A 96 -12.09 -2.50 -15.66
CA PRO A 96 -13.37 -1.86 -15.94
C PRO A 96 -13.30 -1.01 -17.22
N PRO A 97 -14.39 -0.95 -18.01
CA PRO A 97 -14.37 -0.31 -19.32
C PRO A 97 -14.07 1.19 -19.24
N CYS A 98 -13.17 1.67 -20.11
CA CYS A 98 -12.62 3.03 -20.10
C CYS A 98 -13.42 4.08 -20.91
N GLN A 99 -14.66 3.77 -21.31
CA GLN A 99 -15.37 4.56 -22.34
C GLN A 99 -15.71 6.00 -21.94
N GLY A 100 -15.78 6.32 -20.64
CA GLY A 100 -15.92 7.69 -20.13
C GLY A 100 -14.59 8.42 -19.89
N MET A 101 -13.45 7.74 -20.05
CA MET A 101 -12.11 8.25 -19.65
C MET A 101 -11.13 8.35 -20.83
N SER A 102 -11.52 7.88 -22.02
CA SER A 102 -10.64 7.83 -23.18
C SER A 102 -10.66 9.14 -23.95
N VAL A 103 -9.47 9.74 -24.14
CA VAL A 103 -9.24 10.96 -24.93
C VAL A 103 -9.80 10.87 -26.36
N ALA A 104 -9.88 9.65 -26.92
CA ALA A 104 -10.39 9.41 -28.27
C ALA A 104 -11.92 9.49 -28.41
N ASN A 105 -12.68 9.50 -27.30
CA ASN A 105 -14.15 9.36 -27.28
C ASN A 105 -14.88 10.43 -26.45
N HIS A 106 -14.27 11.60 -26.19
CA HIS A 106 -14.94 12.74 -25.55
C HIS A 106 -16.19 13.17 -26.34
N LYS A 107 -17.38 12.64 -26.00
CA LYS A 107 -18.74 13.13 -26.34
C LYS A 107 -19.84 12.09 -26.04
N LYS A 108 -19.98 11.59 -24.79
CA LYS A 108 -21.23 10.95 -24.33
C LYS A 108 -21.50 11.33 -22.87
N GLY A 109 -22.59 12.08 -22.64
CA GLY A 109 -22.93 12.76 -21.38
C GLY A 109 -23.36 11.86 -20.21
N ASP A 110 -22.69 10.73 -19.99
CA ASP A 110 -22.94 9.81 -18.86
C ASP A 110 -21.62 9.23 -18.31
N GLU A 111 -20.62 10.09 -18.10
CA GLU A 111 -19.28 9.69 -17.68
C GLU A 111 -19.27 9.22 -16.21
N LEU A 112 -20.07 9.84 -15.33
CA LEU A 112 -20.18 9.47 -13.91
C LEU A 112 -20.77 8.06 -13.71
N ALA A 113 -21.86 7.71 -14.41
CA ALA A 113 -22.44 6.37 -14.31
C ALA A 113 -21.52 5.29 -14.87
N ARG A 114 -20.69 5.60 -15.87
CA ARG A 114 -19.69 4.64 -16.41
C ARG A 114 -18.50 4.46 -15.48
N ASN A 115 -18.10 5.52 -14.79
CA ASN A 115 -17.04 5.47 -13.79
C ASN A 115 -17.49 4.70 -12.54
N SER A 116 -18.80 4.52 -12.32
CA SER A 116 -19.33 3.68 -11.23
C SER A 116 -18.89 2.21 -11.27
N LEU A 117 -18.49 1.67 -12.43
CA LEU A 117 -18.02 0.28 -12.54
C LEU A 117 -16.72 0.02 -11.76
N VAL A 118 -15.89 1.06 -11.54
CA VAL A 118 -14.73 0.94 -10.65
C VAL A 118 -15.17 0.76 -9.19
N ILE A 119 -16.28 1.37 -8.79
CA ILE A 119 -16.82 1.28 -7.43
C ILE A 119 -17.30 -0.14 -7.14
N GLU A 120 -17.90 -0.82 -8.10
CA GLU A 120 -18.24 -2.24 -7.94
C GLU A 120 -17.00 -3.13 -7.75
N SER A 121 -15.89 -2.78 -8.40
CA SER A 121 -14.60 -3.45 -8.16
C SER A 121 -14.07 -3.19 -6.76
N ILE A 122 -14.15 -1.94 -6.29
CA ILE A 122 -13.74 -1.53 -4.94
C ILE A 122 -14.57 -2.28 -3.89
N ARG A 123 -15.91 -2.31 -4.06
CA ARG A 123 -16.83 -3.03 -3.16
C ARG A 123 -16.48 -4.51 -3.05
N LEU A 124 -16.25 -5.18 -4.19
CA LEU A 124 -15.89 -6.60 -4.19
C LEU A 124 -14.52 -6.86 -3.56
N VAL A 125 -13.53 -6.00 -3.77
CA VAL A 125 -12.23 -6.11 -3.09
C VAL A 125 -12.39 -5.91 -1.57
N ASP A 126 -13.14 -4.91 -1.14
CA ASP A 126 -13.34 -4.62 0.28
C ASP A 126 -14.07 -5.76 1.00
N GLU A 127 -15.08 -6.32 0.35
CA GLU A 127 -15.89 -7.42 0.89
C GLU A 127 -15.14 -8.76 0.90
N MET A 128 -14.58 -9.17 -0.26
CA MET A 128 -13.94 -10.48 -0.42
C MET A 128 -12.53 -10.53 0.17
N ARG A 129 -11.92 -9.36 0.42
CA ARG A 129 -10.57 -9.19 0.97
C ARG A 129 -9.52 -10.10 0.32
N PRO A 130 -9.35 -10.09 -1.01
CA PRO A 130 -8.34 -10.91 -1.67
C PRO A 130 -6.94 -10.57 -1.13
N LYS A 131 -6.00 -11.52 -1.14
CA LYS A 131 -4.61 -11.24 -0.76
C LYS A 131 -3.99 -10.13 -1.62
N PHE A 132 -4.29 -10.15 -2.92
CA PHE A 132 -3.84 -9.19 -3.91
C PHE A 132 -5.00 -8.69 -4.75
N PHE A 133 -4.94 -7.44 -5.19
CA PHE A 133 -5.82 -6.95 -6.25
C PHE A 133 -5.03 -6.22 -7.33
N ILE A 134 -5.55 -6.26 -8.55
CA ILE A 134 -4.97 -5.64 -9.73
C ILE A 134 -6.07 -4.90 -10.47
N PHE A 135 -5.98 -3.57 -10.54
CA PHE A 135 -6.76 -2.79 -11.49
C PHE A 135 -5.88 -2.34 -12.65
N GLU A 136 -6.37 -2.51 -13.87
CA GLU A 136 -5.73 -1.96 -15.07
C GLU A 136 -6.72 -1.05 -15.80
N ASN A 137 -6.20 0.09 -16.27
CA ASN A 137 -6.99 1.02 -17.07
C ASN A 137 -6.10 2.01 -17.87
N VAL A 138 -6.72 2.93 -18.61
CA VAL A 138 -6.06 3.98 -19.39
C VAL A 138 -5.34 5.00 -18.50
N ARG A 139 -4.40 5.76 -19.08
CA ARG A 139 -3.58 6.75 -18.36
C ARG A 139 -4.40 7.80 -17.57
N ALA A 140 -5.56 8.21 -18.09
CA ALA A 140 -6.40 9.22 -17.44
C ALA A 140 -7.15 8.71 -16.19
N PHE A 141 -7.21 7.38 -15.99
CA PHE A 141 -8.05 6.68 -15.00
C PHE A 141 -8.03 7.30 -13.61
N LEU A 142 -6.85 7.53 -13.02
CA LEU A 142 -6.73 7.96 -11.64
C LEU A 142 -7.26 9.37 -11.38
N ASN A 143 -7.31 10.21 -12.43
CA ASN A 143 -7.75 11.59 -12.35
C ASN A 143 -9.20 11.78 -12.75
N SER A 144 -9.87 10.75 -13.28
CA SER A 144 -11.29 10.78 -13.61
C SER A 144 -12.13 10.80 -12.33
N LEU A 145 -13.28 11.50 -12.39
CA LEU A 145 -14.23 11.60 -11.28
C LEU A 145 -15.17 10.38 -11.26
N CYS A 146 -15.46 9.86 -10.09
CA CYS A 146 -16.50 8.86 -9.85
C CYS A 146 -17.33 9.26 -8.62
N THR A 147 -18.60 8.87 -8.62
CA THR A 147 -19.42 8.91 -7.40
C THR A 147 -19.04 7.72 -6.53
N ASP A 148 -18.40 7.97 -5.39
CA ASP A 148 -17.89 6.95 -4.49
C ASP A 148 -19.02 6.26 -3.68
N ILE A 149 -18.67 5.25 -2.87
CA ILE A 149 -19.59 4.48 -2.02
C ILE A 149 -20.37 5.39 -1.07
N ASP A 150 -19.78 6.51 -0.64
CA ASP A 150 -20.41 7.53 0.22
C ASP A 150 -21.34 8.51 -0.54
N GLY A 151 -21.52 8.33 -1.85
CA GLY A 151 -22.34 9.18 -2.69
C GLY A 151 -21.69 10.51 -3.11
N LYS A 152 -20.40 10.72 -2.78
CA LYS A 152 -19.68 11.95 -3.12
C LYS A 152 -18.80 11.75 -4.35
N ASP A 153 -18.78 12.76 -5.23
CA ASP A 153 -17.89 12.77 -6.38
C ASP A 153 -16.45 13.06 -5.94
N LYS A 154 -15.53 12.18 -6.31
CA LYS A 154 -14.10 12.32 -6.06
C LYS A 154 -13.28 11.63 -7.14
N LYS A 155 -11.97 11.85 -7.16
CA LYS A 155 -11.09 11.17 -8.11
C LYS A 155 -11.05 9.67 -7.81
N ILE A 156 -10.94 8.84 -8.84
CA ILE A 156 -10.85 7.38 -8.67
C ILE A 156 -9.68 6.98 -7.77
N ARG A 157 -8.51 7.65 -7.86
CA ARG A 157 -7.40 7.40 -6.93
C ARG A 157 -7.80 7.59 -5.47
N GLU A 158 -8.56 8.64 -5.19
CA GLU A 158 -9.04 8.95 -3.85
C GLU A 158 -10.08 7.93 -3.38
N ALA A 159 -11.03 7.53 -4.23
CA ALA A 159 -11.98 6.47 -3.92
C ALA A 159 -11.29 5.13 -3.60
N ILE A 160 -10.25 4.76 -4.36
CA ILE A 160 -9.46 3.54 -4.08
C ILE A 160 -8.75 3.66 -2.73
N GLU A 161 -8.06 4.77 -2.46
CA GLU A 161 -7.35 4.97 -1.19
C GLU A 161 -8.29 4.96 0.03
N LEU A 162 -9.39 5.73 -0.02
CA LEU A 162 -10.32 5.87 1.11
C LEU A 162 -11.01 4.55 1.47
N ASN A 163 -11.38 3.74 0.47
CA ASN A 163 -12.10 2.49 0.71
C ASN A 163 -11.17 1.31 0.99
N LEU A 164 -9.99 1.24 0.34
CA LEU A 164 -9.11 0.07 0.41
C LEU A 164 -7.80 0.32 1.18
N GLY A 165 -7.31 1.56 1.27
CA GLY A 165 -6.01 1.89 1.86
C GLY A 165 -5.88 1.51 3.34
N GLY A 166 -6.97 1.50 4.10
CA GLY A 166 -6.97 1.00 5.49
C GLY A 166 -6.62 -0.50 5.60
N LYS A 167 -6.86 -1.27 4.54
CA LYS A 167 -6.70 -2.74 4.48
C LYS A 167 -5.54 -3.18 3.57
N TYR A 168 -5.13 -2.35 2.63
CA TYR A 168 -4.15 -2.67 1.58
C TYR A 168 -3.03 -1.65 1.49
N ASN A 169 -1.82 -2.13 1.23
CA ASN A 169 -0.75 -1.32 0.65
C ASN A 169 -0.98 -1.25 -0.85
N ILE A 170 -1.08 -0.04 -1.39
CA ILE A 170 -1.49 0.21 -2.78
C ILE A 170 -0.42 1.01 -3.51
N HIS A 171 -0.04 0.56 -4.71
CA HIS A 171 0.88 1.26 -5.61
C HIS A 171 0.16 1.64 -6.91
N TYR A 172 0.44 2.84 -7.38
CA TYR A 172 -0.11 3.39 -8.61
C TYR A 172 1.02 3.68 -9.57
N GLN A 173 0.93 3.17 -10.80
CA GLN A 173 1.94 3.46 -11.80
C GLN A 173 1.36 3.51 -13.20
N VAL A 174 1.72 4.58 -13.93
CA VAL A 174 1.54 4.63 -15.38
C VAL A 174 2.78 4.03 -16.02
N ILE A 175 2.61 2.93 -16.75
CA ILE A 175 3.69 2.24 -17.46
C ILE A 175 3.35 2.05 -18.93
N ASN A 176 4.36 1.95 -19.79
CA ASN A 176 4.18 1.50 -21.16
C ASN A 176 4.56 0.03 -21.26
N PHE A 177 3.63 -0.85 -21.61
CA PHE A 177 3.86 -2.29 -21.65
C PHE A 177 4.99 -2.73 -22.59
N LYS A 178 5.40 -1.88 -23.55
CA LYS A 178 6.59 -2.15 -24.38
C LYS A 178 7.88 -2.29 -23.58
N ASP A 179 7.99 -1.56 -22.48
CA ASP A 179 9.15 -1.56 -21.60
C ASP A 179 9.17 -2.82 -20.72
N TYR A 180 8.08 -3.61 -20.72
CA TYR A 180 7.85 -4.78 -19.88
C TYR A 180 7.60 -6.05 -20.71
N GLY A 181 8.16 -6.09 -21.93
CA GLY A 181 8.19 -7.28 -22.77
C GLY A 181 7.02 -7.45 -23.74
N ASN A 182 6.08 -6.51 -23.80
CA ASN A 182 5.05 -6.52 -24.84
C ASN A 182 5.58 -5.92 -26.16
N PRO A 183 5.43 -6.56 -27.34
CA PRO A 183 5.95 -5.99 -28.59
C PRO A 183 5.13 -4.83 -29.20
N SER A 184 4.30 -4.17 -28.41
CA SER A 184 3.46 -3.05 -28.82
C SER A 184 3.44 -1.98 -27.72
N SER A 185 3.52 -0.73 -28.14
CA SER A 185 3.41 0.45 -27.29
C SER A 185 2.00 0.59 -26.75
N ARG A 186 1.83 0.45 -25.44
CA ARG A 186 0.52 0.53 -24.77
C ARG A 186 0.72 1.11 -23.37
N THR A 187 0.47 2.41 -23.24
CA THR A 187 0.53 3.10 -21.95
C THR A 187 -0.74 2.84 -21.14
N ARG A 188 -0.59 2.31 -19.93
CA ARG A 188 -1.67 1.95 -19.02
C ARG A 188 -1.31 2.28 -17.58
N THR A 189 -2.35 2.51 -16.80
CA THR A 189 -2.25 2.62 -15.36
C THR A 189 -2.46 1.25 -14.74
N LEU A 190 -1.51 0.81 -13.94
CA LEU A 190 -1.67 -0.31 -13.03
C LEU A 190 -1.90 0.21 -11.61
N VAL A 191 -2.87 -0.37 -10.92
CA VAL A 191 -3.09 -0.22 -9.49
C VAL A 191 -2.93 -1.58 -8.86
N LEU A 192 -1.90 -1.72 -8.03
CA LEU A 192 -1.52 -2.98 -7.41
C LEU A 192 -1.74 -2.88 -5.91
N GLY A 193 -2.52 -3.78 -5.35
CA GLY A 193 -2.78 -3.83 -3.91
C GLY A 193 -2.35 -5.14 -3.29
N VAL A 194 -1.74 -5.08 -2.11
CA VAL A 194 -1.46 -6.24 -1.25
C VAL A 194 -2.01 -6.00 0.14
N ARG A 195 -2.69 -7.01 0.69
CA ARG A 195 -3.34 -6.91 2.00
C ARG A 195 -2.29 -6.73 3.10
N LYS A 196 -2.53 -5.81 4.04
CA LYS A 196 -1.53 -5.38 5.04
C LYS A 196 -1.13 -6.42 6.07
N ASP A 197 -1.90 -7.50 6.21
CA ASP A 197 -1.54 -8.66 7.03
C ASP A 197 -0.46 -9.53 6.37
N LEU A 198 -0.26 -9.42 5.05
CA LEU A 198 0.85 -10.04 4.32
C LEU A 198 2.12 -9.21 4.50
N GLN A 199 2.74 -9.37 5.67
CA GLN A 199 3.97 -8.68 6.06
C GLN A 199 5.12 -9.01 5.11
N GLU A 200 6.08 -8.08 4.97
CA GLU A 200 7.25 -8.19 4.09
C GLU A 200 6.94 -8.29 2.58
N ILE A 201 5.68 -8.16 2.18
CA ILE A 201 5.27 -8.11 0.77
C ILE A 201 4.73 -6.72 0.47
N THR A 202 5.23 -6.12 -0.59
CA THR A 202 4.81 -4.82 -1.11
C THR A 202 4.27 -4.96 -2.53
N PRO A 203 3.48 -3.97 -3.01
CA PRO A 203 3.03 -3.95 -4.40
C PRO A 203 4.16 -4.02 -5.44
N LEU A 204 5.35 -3.53 -5.09
CA LEU A 204 6.52 -3.52 -5.97
C LEU A 204 7.09 -4.92 -6.20
N ASP A 205 6.90 -5.86 -5.26
CA ASP A 205 7.42 -7.22 -5.37
C ASP A 205 6.71 -8.03 -6.48
N PHE A 206 5.55 -7.57 -6.95
CA PHE A 206 4.82 -8.19 -8.05
C PHE A 206 4.53 -7.27 -9.23
N MET A 207 5.28 -6.17 -9.34
CA MET A 207 5.35 -5.40 -10.59
C MET A 207 5.98 -6.23 -11.72
N PRO A 208 5.55 -6.04 -12.99
CA PRO A 208 6.26 -6.60 -14.14
C PRO A 208 7.71 -6.08 -14.21
N ALA A 209 8.62 -6.87 -14.78
CA ALA A 209 10.03 -6.50 -14.88
C ALA A 209 10.34 -5.79 -16.21
N LEU A 210 11.29 -4.84 -16.17
CA LEU A 210 11.76 -4.18 -17.38
C LEU A 210 12.44 -5.18 -18.33
N GLN A 211 12.16 -5.06 -19.63
CA GLN A 211 12.71 -5.89 -20.69
C GLN A 211 13.05 -5.03 -21.91
N LYS A 212 13.98 -5.51 -22.74
CA LYS A 212 14.35 -4.83 -23.98
C LYS A 212 13.16 -4.83 -24.95
N GLU A 213 12.88 -3.68 -25.55
CA GLU A 213 11.88 -3.54 -26.61
C GLU A 213 12.19 -4.43 -27.81
N LYS A 214 11.15 -4.96 -28.46
CA LYS A 214 11.25 -5.72 -29.71
C LYS A 214 10.65 -4.93 -30.87
N THR A 215 11.29 -4.97 -32.03
CA THR A 215 10.80 -4.30 -33.25
C THR A 215 9.70 -5.12 -33.93
N ILE A 216 8.89 -4.49 -34.77
CA ILE A 216 7.90 -5.19 -35.61
C ILE A 216 8.61 -6.24 -36.48
N ARG A 217 9.80 -5.94 -37.01
CA ARG A 217 10.60 -6.87 -37.82
C ARG A 217 10.95 -8.15 -37.04
N GLU A 218 11.42 -8.02 -35.80
CA GLU A 218 11.75 -9.17 -34.96
C GLU A 218 10.52 -10.03 -34.63
N VAL A 219 9.35 -9.39 -34.50
CA VAL A 219 8.13 -10.04 -33.98
C VAL A 219 7.32 -10.73 -35.08
N ILE A 220 7.20 -10.09 -36.25
CA ILE A 220 6.35 -10.59 -37.35
C ILE A 220 7.06 -10.68 -38.70
N GLY A 221 8.31 -10.22 -38.83
CA GLY A 221 9.01 -10.14 -40.13
C GLY A 221 9.31 -11.50 -40.79
N HIS A 222 9.10 -12.60 -40.07
CA HIS A 222 9.22 -13.97 -40.58
C HIS A 222 7.90 -14.52 -41.13
N LEU A 223 6.77 -13.83 -40.93
CA LEU A 223 5.47 -14.22 -41.48
C LEU A 223 5.42 -13.92 -43.00
N PRO A 224 4.70 -14.75 -43.79
CA PRO A 224 4.59 -14.50 -45.22
C PRO A 224 3.87 -13.18 -45.52
N SER A 225 4.14 -12.60 -46.69
CA SER A 225 3.43 -11.40 -47.14
C SER A 225 2.04 -11.78 -47.65
N LEU A 226 1.03 -10.95 -47.33
CA LEU A 226 -0.32 -11.06 -47.86
C LEU A 226 -0.55 -9.91 -48.84
N LYS A 227 -0.67 -10.22 -50.13
CA LYS A 227 -0.68 -9.25 -51.25
C LYS A 227 -2.03 -9.15 -51.95
N VAL A 228 -2.90 -10.15 -51.77
CA VAL A 228 -4.24 -10.18 -52.36
C VAL A 228 -5.24 -9.54 -51.38
N MET A 229 -6.15 -8.70 -51.88
CA MET A 229 -7.09 -7.97 -51.02
C MET A 229 -8.06 -8.94 -50.33
N GLY A 230 -8.01 -9.01 -49.01
CA GLY A 230 -8.79 -9.99 -48.23
C GLY A 230 -8.18 -11.39 -48.16
N GLU A 231 -6.87 -11.52 -48.42
CA GLU A 231 -6.17 -12.80 -48.40
C GLU A 231 -6.20 -13.48 -47.03
N ILE A 232 -6.26 -14.81 -47.09
CA ILE A 232 -6.18 -15.72 -45.95
C ILE A 232 -5.04 -16.69 -46.26
N ASP A 233 -4.06 -16.79 -45.36
CA ASP A 233 -2.96 -17.74 -45.54
C ASP A 233 -3.44 -19.20 -45.55
N ILE A 234 -2.79 -20.02 -46.39
CA ILE A 234 -3.20 -21.41 -46.57
C ILE A 234 -2.82 -22.30 -45.38
N LYS A 235 -1.78 -21.96 -44.62
CA LYS A 235 -1.29 -22.74 -43.48
C LYS A 235 -1.72 -22.18 -42.13
N ASP A 236 -2.05 -20.90 -42.05
CA ASP A 236 -2.45 -20.21 -40.82
C ASP A 236 -3.75 -19.43 -41.05
N ILE A 237 -4.86 -19.96 -40.51
CA ILE A 237 -6.16 -19.33 -40.64
C ILE A 237 -6.09 -17.88 -40.15
N TYR A 238 -5.49 -17.62 -38.99
CA TYR A 238 -5.45 -16.29 -38.37
C TYR A 238 -4.49 -15.31 -39.06
N HIS A 239 -3.66 -15.77 -40.00
CA HIS A 239 -2.87 -14.86 -40.83
C HIS A 239 -3.72 -14.38 -42.03
N ASN A 240 -4.67 -13.50 -41.71
CA ASN A 240 -5.64 -12.96 -42.64
C ASN A 240 -5.96 -11.49 -42.36
N PHE A 241 -6.49 -10.79 -43.35
CA PHE A 241 -7.06 -9.44 -43.17
C PHE A 241 -8.35 -9.27 -43.98
N ARG A 242 -9.19 -8.30 -43.60
CA ARG A 242 -10.43 -8.03 -44.33
C ARG A 242 -10.16 -7.44 -45.71
N SER A 243 -11.07 -7.67 -46.64
CA SER A 243 -11.08 -6.96 -47.92
C SER A 243 -11.58 -5.50 -47.74
N TYR A 244 -11.03 -4.60 -48.56
CA TYR A 244 -11.43 -3.20 -48.69
C TYR A 244 -11.85 -2.92 -50.15
N ALA A 245 -12.56 -1.81 -50.37
CA ALA A 245 -12.87 -1.40 -51.73
C ALA A 245 -11.55 -1.13 -52.50
N GLU A 246 -11.49 -1.56 -53.76
CA GLU A 246 -10.24 -1.60 -54.53
C GLU A 246 -9.53 -0.24 -54.61
N HIS A 247 -10.30 0.83 -54.82
CA HIS A 247 -9.78 2.21 -54.83
C HIS A 247 -9.12 2.66 -53.50
N MET A 248 -9.42 2.01 -52.37
CA MET A 248 -8.80 2.32 -51.08
C MET A 248 -7.35 1.81 -51.00
N ARG A 249 -7.01 0.79 -51.82
CA ARG A 249 -5.64 0.28 -51.91
C ARG A 249 -4.70 1.34 -52.45
N ASP A 250 -5.15 2.09 -53.46
CA ASP A 250 -4.38 3.15 -54.09
C ASP A 250 -3.99 4.25 -53.09
N TRP A 251 -4.77 4.43 -52.02
CA TRP A 251 -4.45 5.41 -50.97
C TRP A 251 -3.17 5.06 -50.22
N ILE A 252 -2.87 3.77 -50.05
CA ILE A 252 -1.79 3.29 -49.16
C ILE A 252 -0.62 2.67 -49.94
N SER A 253 -0.81 2.29 -51.20
CA SER A 253 0.19 1.60 -52.02
C SER A 253 1.46 2.43 -52.25
N GLY A 254 1.30 3.74 -52.43
CA GLY A 254 2.42 4.67 -52.56
C GLY A 254 2.98 5.22 -51.24
N THR A 255 2.37 4.90 -50.10
CA THR A 255 2.78 5.41 -48.78
C THR A 255 4.00 4.65 -48.29
N LYS A 256 5.09 5.32 -47.92
CA LYS A 256 6.29 4.67 -47.35
C LYS A 256 6.19 4.54 -45.83
N GLU A 257 7.11 3.77 -45.22
CA GLU A 257 7.20 3.65 -43.76
C GLU A 257 7.21 5.03 -43.08
N GLY A 258 6.30 5.25 -42.13
CA GLY A 258 6.16 6.51 -41.41
C GLY A 258 5.35 7.61 -42.11
N GLU A 259 5.04 7.47 -43.39
CA GLU A 259 4.20 8.43 -44.12
C GLU A 259 2.72 8.15 -43.88
N SER A 260 1.88 9.18 -44.02
CA SER A 260 0.42 9.03 -44.10
C SER A 260 -0.06 9.11 -45.54
N ALA A 261 -1.12 8.38 -45.87
CA ALA A 261 -1.83 8.55 -47.14
C ALA A 261 -2.34 9.99 -47.38
N PHE A 262 -2.53 10.78 -46.31
CA PHE A 262 -2.90 12.20 -46.42
C PHE A 262 -1.78 13.06 -47.00
N ASP A 263 -0.51 12.64 -46.88
CA ASP A 263 0.67 13.38 -47.34
C ASP A 263 0.90 13.23 -48.86
N ASN A 264 0.09 12.42 -49.54
CA ASN A 264 0.23 12.19 -50.97
C ASN A 264 0.04 13.50 -51.75
N LYS A 265 0.95 13.83 -52.68
CA LYS A 265 0.86 15.05 -53.48
C LYS A 265 -0.37 15.09 -54.39
N ASN A 266 -0.86 13.93 -54.82
CA ASN A 266 -2.04 13.82 -55.68
C ASN A 266 -3.30 13.57 -54.83
N PRO A 267 -4.30 14.49 -54.85
CA PRO A 267 -5.55 14.32 -54.09
C PRO A 267 -6.32 13.03 -54.41
N LYS A 268 -6.18 12.46 -55.61
CA LYS A 268 -6.81 11.17 -55.99
C LYS A 268 -6.35 10.01 -55.10
N TYR A 269 -5.11 10.07 -54.62
CA TYR A 269 -4.52 9.03 -53.76
C TYR A 269 -4.60 9.39 -52.27
N ARG A 270 -5.31 10.44 -51.90
CA ARG A 270 -5.63 10.73 -50.50
C ARG A 270 -6.93 10.02 -50.12
N PRO A 271 -7.11 9.64 -48.83
CA PRO A 271 -8.38 9.11 -48.36
C PRO A 271 -9.54 10.10 -48.64
N HIS A 272 -10.53 9.67 -49.41
CA HIS A 272 -11.65 10.51 -49.84
C HIS A 272 -12.97 9.74 -49.88
N LYS A 273 -14.06 10.47 -50.11
CA LYS A 273 -15.40 9.94 -50.45
C LYS A 273 -15.85 10.58 -51.75
N ILE A 274 -16.72 9.88 -52.48
CA ILE A 274 -17.43 10.44 -53.62
C ILE A 274 -18.85 10.74 -53.15
N ILE A 275 -19.23 12.02 -53.14
CA ILE A 275 -20.57 12.50 -52.77
C ILE A 275 -21.06 13.29 -53.97
N ASP A 276 -22.20 12.88 -54.56
CA ASP A 276 -22.80 13.52 -55.74
C ASP A 276 -21.84 13.68 -56.94
N GLY A 277 -20.92 12.71 -57.12
CA GLY A 277 -19.92 12.72 -58.19
C GLY A 277 -18.67 13.54 -57.89
N GLU A 278 -18.63 14.28 -56.77
CA GLU A 278 -17.48 15.08 -56.36
C GLU A 278 -16.58 14.36 -55.35
N LEU A 279 -15.27 14.60 -55.47
CA LEU A 279 -14.26 14.07 -54.55
C LEU A 279 -14.19 14.94 -53.30
N VAL A 280 -14.68 14.40 -52.18
CA VAL A 280 -14.62 15.03 -50.85
C VAL A 280 -13.52 14.37 -50.03
N SER A 281 -12.45 15.11 -49.73
CA SER A 281 -11.34 14.60 -48.91
C SER A 281 -11.80 14.28 -47.48
N ASN A 282 -11.33 13.15 -46.93
CA ASN A 282 -11.59 12.82 -45.53
C ASN A 282 -10.81 13.76 -44.60
N THR A 283 -11.37 14.04 -43.43
CA THR A 283 -10.67 14.85 -42.42
C THR A 283 -9.68 14.02 -41.61
N GLN A 284 -8.41 14.44 -41.58
CA GLN A 284 -7.40 13.89 -40.68
C GLN A 284 -7.59 14.44 -39.25
N LYS A 285 -8.52 13.84 -38.50
CA LYS A 285 -8.76 14.24 -37.10
C LYS A 285 -7.64 13.84 -36.12
N ASN A 286 -6.86 12.81 -36.45
CA ASN A 286 -5.70 12.33 -35.68
C ASN A 286 -4.51 12.16 -36.64
N ALA A 287 -3.29 12.48 -36.19
CA ALA A 287 -2.10 12.55 -37.03
C ALA A 287 -1.69 11.20 -37.67
N ASP A 288 -1.97 10.08 -37.01
CA ASP A 288 -1.50 8.73 -37.36
C ASP A 288 -2.54 7.87 -38.13
N LYS A 289 -3.61 8.49 -38.65
CA LYS A 289 -4.57 7.80 -39.51
C LYS A 289 -3.96 7.52 -40.88
N TYR A 290 -4.26 6.34 -41.42
CA TYR A 290 -3.73 5.89 -42.71
C TYR A 290 -2.20 5.99 -42.80
N SER A 291 -1.50 5.80 -41.68
CA SER A 291 -0.05 5.82 -41.62
C SER A 291 0.54 4.41 -41.67
N ARG A 292 1.60 4.24 -42.46
CA ARG A 292 2.35 2.99 -42.55
C ARG A 292 3.33 2.84 -41.39
N CYS A 293 3.31 1.70 -40.71
CA CYS A 293 4.23 1.44 -39.60
C CYS A 293 5.68 1.27 -40.07
N PHE A 294 6.62 1.44 -39.15
CA PHE A 294 8.04 1.16 -39.40
C PHE A 294 8.36 -0.30 -39.05
N TRP A 295 9.21 -0.95 -39.84
CA TRP A 295 9.73 -2.28 -39.50
C TRP A 295 10.61 -2.25 -38.25
N ASP A 296 11.50 -1.26 -38.18
CA ASP A 296 12.57 -1.19 -37.17
C ASP A 296 12.18 -0.31 -35.97
N LYS A 297 10.88 -0.31 -35.63
CA LYS A 297 10.33 0.28 -34.39
C LYS A 297 9.39 -0.70 -33.70
N VAL A 298 9.06 -0.43 -32.44
CA VAL A 298 8.02 -1.16 -31.70
C VAL A 298 6.64 -0.99 -32.36
N GLY A 299 5.78 -2.01 -32.24
CA GLY A 299 4.41 -1.92 -32.71
C GLY A 299 3.62 -0.77 -32.08
N PRO A 300 2.66 -0.16 -32.80
CA PRO A 300 1.79 0.86 -32.24
C PRO A 300 0.78 0.27 -31.26
N CYS A 301 0.03 1.12 -30.56
CA CYS A 301 -1.05 0.69 -29.67
C CYS A 301 -2.17 0.00 -30.48
N ILE A 302 -2.55 -1.21 -30.08
CA ILE A 302 -3.61 -1.95 -30.74
C ILE A 302 -4.98 -1.50 -30.20
N HIS A 303 -5.81 -0.94 -31.08
CA HIS A 303 -7.17 -0.47 -30.80
C HIS A 303 -8.23 -1.50 -31.20
N THR A 304 -9.48 -1.29 -30.76
CA THR A 304 -10.61 -2.22 -31.03
C THR A 304 -11.03 -2.29 -32.50
N ARG A 305 -10.79 -1.20 -33.26
CA ARG A 305 -10.98 -1.13 -34.71
C ARG A 305 -9.65 -1.23 -35.45
N ASN A 306 -8.84 -2.21 -35.09
CA ASN A 306 -7.62 -2.57 -35.83
C ASN A 306 -7.91 -3.17 -37.23
N ASP A 307 -9.18 -3.35 -37.58
CA ASP A 307 -9.68 -3.81 -38.86
C ASP A 307 -9.87 -2.70 -39.89
N ILE A 308 -9.63 -1.42 -39.60
CA ILE A 308 -9.89 -0.33 -40.56
C ILE A 308 -8.63 0.49 -40.83
N LEU A 309 -8.39 0.81 -42.12
CA LEU A 309 -7.28 1.67 -42.55
C LEU A 309 -7.31 3.06 -41.89
N ALA A 310 -8.51 3.57 -41.59
CA ALA A 310 -8.70 4.87 -40.96
C ALA A 310 -8.38 4.89 -39.45
N SER A 311 -8.06 3.73 -38.86
CA SER A 311 -7.64 3.63 -37.47
C SER A 311 -6.14 3.94 -37.36
N GLN A 312 -5.75 4.36 -36.16
CA GLN A 312 -4.42 4.83 -35.82
C GLN A 312 -3.37 3.75 -36.05
N ALA A 313 -2.39 4.05 -36.91
CA ALA A 313 -1.20 3.22 -37.18
C ALA A 313 -1.51 1.72 -37.37
N THR A 314 -2.43 1.39 -38.28
CA THR A 314 -2.85 0.00 -38.52
C THR A 314 -2.22 -0.65 -39.75
N ILE A 315 -1.56 0.12 -40.61
CA ILE A 315 -1.07 -0.33 -41.92
C ILE A 315 0.27 -1.06 -41.75
N HIS A 316 0.37 -2.25 -42.36
CA HIS A 316 1.55 -3.11 -42.34
C HIS A 316 2.79 -2.37 -42.90
N PRO A 317 4.01 -2.56 -42.37
CA PRO A 317 5.18 -1.81 -42.83
C PRO A 317 5.55 -1.97 -44.31
N SER A 318 5.11 -3.04 -44.98
CA SER A 318 5.36 -3.27 -46.42
C SER A 318 4.12 -3.57 -47.26
N ASP A 319 3.08 -4.15 -46.66
CA ASP A 319 1.97 -4.72 -47.42
C ASP A 319 0.82 -3.72 -47.45
N ASP A 320 0.04 -3.68 -48.53
CA ASP A 320 -1.07 -2.73 -48.71
C ASP A 320 -2.33 -3.19 -47.97
N ARG A 321 -2.19 -3.34 -46.66
CA ARG A 321 -3.21 -3.91 -45.77
C ARG A 321 -3.00 -3.45 -44.33
N VAL A 322 -3.99 -3.75 -43.50
CA VAL A 322 -3.82 -3.71 -42.04
C VAL A 322 -3.09 -4.95 -41.54
N PHE A 323 -2.63 -4.91 -40.29
CA PHE A 323 -2.15 -6.11 -39.61
C PHE A 323 -3.20 -7.23 -39.59
N SER A 324 -2.72 -8.43 -39.89
CA SER A 324 -3.48 -9.68 -39.78
C SER A 324 -3.79 -10.03 -38.33
N VAL A 325 -4.75 -10.94 -38.11
CA VAL A 325 -5.08 -11.39 -36.75
C VAL A 325 -3.86 -12.04 -36.07
N ARG A 326 -3.07 -12.85 -36.78
CA ARG A 326 -1.84 -13.48 -36.26
C ARG A 326 -0.80 -12.44 -35.85
N GLU A 327 -0.56 -11.43 -36.69
CA GLU A 327 0.38 -10.35 -36.37
C GLU A 327 -0.05 -9.60 -35.11
N LEU A 328 -1.34 -9.29 -34.98
CA LEU A 328 -1.90 -8.66 -33.78
C LEU A 328 -1.77 -9.54 -32.54
N MET A 329 -1.97 -10.86 -32.67
CA MET A 329 -1.72 -11.81 -31.58
C MET A 329 -0.27 -11.76 -31.11
N ARG A 330 0.71 -11.73 -32.04
CA ARG A 330 2.13 -11.61 -31.69
C ARG A 330 2.45 -10.26 -31.01
N LEU A 331 1.92 -9.16 -31.55
CA LEU A 331 2.13 -7.82 -31.00
C LEU A 331 1.49 -7.62 -29.61
N MET A 332 0.45 -8.40 -29.28
CA MET A 332 -0.20 -8.41 -27.97
C MET A 332 0.24 -9.57 -27.07
N SER A 333 1.33 -10.27 -27.45
CA SER A 333 1.89 -11.39 -26.68
C SER A 333 0.87 -12.49 -26.36
N ILE A 334 -0.04 -12.78 -27.29
CA ILE A 334 -1.02 -13.87 -27.17
C ILE A 334 -0.31 -15.17 -27.58
N PRO A 335 -0.22 -16.17 -26.69
CA PRO A 335 0.48 -17.41 -26.98
C PRO A 335 -0.31 -18.28 -27.96
N ASP A 336 0.38 -19.15 -28.71
CA ASP A 336 -0.27 -20.08 -29.66
C ASP A 336 -1.17 -21.11 -28.98
N SER A 337 -1.00 -21.32 -27.67
CA SER A 337 -1.90 -22.17 -26.88
C SER A 337 -3.28 -21.54 -26.65
N PHE A 338 -3.44 -20.22 -26.86
CA PHE A 338 -4.71 -19.53 -26.69
C PHE A 338 -5.67 -19.83 -27.84
N LYS A 339 -6.86 -20.32 -27.51
CA LYS A 339 -7.87 -20.76 -28.48
C LYS A 339 -8.96 -19.70 -28.65
N TRP A 340 -9.19 -19.23 -29.87
CA TRP A 340 -10.32 -18.33 -30.16
C TRP A 340 -11.65 -19.05 -30.32
N THR A 341 -11.64 -20.33 -30.70
CA THR A 341 -12.85 -21.14 -30.93
C THR A 341 -12.71 -22.54 -30.35
N ALA A 342 -13.82 -23.28 -30.24
CA ALA A 342 -13.82 -24.68 -29.82
C ALA A 342 -13.06 -25.58 -30.81
N THR A 343 -13.09 -25.24 -32.10
CA THR A 343 -12.41 -25.99 -33.15
C THR A 343 -10.91 -25.76 -33.06
N PRO A 344 -10.07 -26.81 -32.92
CA PRO A 344 -8.63 -26.65 -32.87
C PRO A 344 -8.09 -25.94 -34.10
N GLU A 345 -7.09 -25.08 -33.92
CA GLU A 345 -6.48 -24.31 -35.01
C GLU A 345 -5.98 -25.21 -36.15
N LYS A 346 -5.39 -26.37 -35.83
CA LYS A 346 -4.96 -27.35 -36.83
C LYS A 346 -6.09 -27.80 -37.78
N VAL A 347 -7.30 -27.97 -37.25
CA VAL A 347 -8.49 -28.33 -38.05
C VAL A 347 -8.92 -27.14 -38.90
N LEU A 348 -8.96 -25.94 -38.31
CA LEU A 348 -9.26 -24.71 -39.03
C LEU A 348 -8.29 -24.43 -40.20
N ASN A 349 -7.01 -24.74 -40.02
CA ASN A 349 -5.98 -24.58 -41.05
C ASN A 349 -6.17 -25.56 -42.22
N SER A 350 -6.79 -26.72 -41.99
CA SER A 350 -7.11 -27.72 -43.03
C SER A 350 -8.40 -27.44 -43.84
N LEU A 351 -9.18 -26.43 -43.44
CA LEU A 351 -10.40 -26.04 -44.16
C LEU A 351 -10.08 -25.51 -45.57
N SER A 352 -11.02 -25.69 -46.50
CA SER A 352 -10.97 -25.03 -47.80
C SER A 352 -11.03 -23.50 -47.66
N LEU A 353 -10.55 -22.75 -48.65
CA LEU A 353 -10.59 -21.28 -48.61
C LEU A 353 -12.02 -20.72 -48.46
N VAL A 354 -13.02 -21.40 -49.02
CA VAL A 354 -14.44 -21.03 -48.89
C VAL A 354 -14.91 -21.18 -47.44
N GLU A 355 -14.53 -22.26 -46.77
CA GLU A 355 -14.86 -22.51 -45.37
C GLU A 355 -14.12 -21.57 -44.43
N LYS A 356 -12.82 -21.30 -44.67
CA LYS A 356 -12.05 -20.28 -43.94
C LYS A 356 -12.71 -18.90 -44.06
N SER A 357 -13.17 -18.53 -45.25
CA SER A 357 -13.88 -17.25 -45.46
C SER A 357 -15.19 -17.17 -44.68
N LYS A 358 -15.96 -18.27 -44.60
CA LYS A 358 -17.18 -18.34 -43.78
C LYS A 358 -16.88 -18.21 -42.30
N PHE A 359 -15.82 -18.85 -41.82
CA PHE A 359 -15.35 -18.73 -40.44
C PHE A 359 -15.03 -17.26 -40.09
N PHE A 360 -14.28 -16.57 -40.94
CA PHE A 360 -13.88 -15.18 -40.67
C PHE A 360 -15.04 -14.19 -40.65
N LYS A 361 -15.99 -14.33 -41.58
CA LYS A 361 -17.20 -13.50 -41.57
C LYS A 361 -17.95 -13.56 -40.23
N ARG A 362 -17.84 -14.68 -39.51
CA ARG A 362 -18.48 -14.88 -38.20
C ARG A 362 -17.61 -14.41 -37.03
N GLU A 363 -16.33 -14.78 -37.01
CA GLU A 363 -15.48 -14.64 -35.81
C GLU A 363 -14.57 -13.40 -35.81
N GLU A 364 -14.18 -12.88 -36.98
CA GLU A 364 -13.07 -11.92 -37.09
C GLU A 364 -13.27 -10.68 -36.21
N MET A 365 -14.46 -10.09 -36.25
CA MET A 365 -14.76 -8.87 -35.50
C MET A 365 -14.69 -9.12 -33.98
N ASN A 366 -15.16 -10.27 -33.51
CA ASN A 366 -15.10 -10.63 -32.10
C ASN A 366 -13.64 -10.77 -31.63
N ILE A 367 -12.81 -11.45 -32.43
CA ILE A 367 -11.38 -11.63 -32.17
C ILE A 367 -10.68 -10.27 -32.13
N ARG A 368 -10.81 -9.46 -33.18
CA ARG A 368 -10.13 -8.16 -33.31
C ARG A 368 -10.51 -7.19 -32.19
N GLN A 369 -11.80 -7.10 -31.85
CA GLN A 369 -12.26 -6.26 -30.74
C GLN A 369 -11.67 -6.74 -29.41
N SER A 370 -11.68 -8.05 -29.18
CA SER A 370 -11.13 -8.64 -27.96
C SER A 370 -9.62 -8.39 -27.81
N ILE A 371 -8.86 -8.48 -28.90
CA ILE A 371 -7.42 -8.14 -28.92
C ILE A 371 -7.20 -6.66 -28.57
N GLY A 372 -7.97 -5.74 -29.16
CA GLY A 372 -7.81 -4.31 -28.91
C GLY A 372 -8.12 -3.88 -27.48
N GLU A 373 -9.08 -4.54 -26.83
CA GLU A 373 -9.46 -4.27 -25.43
C GLU A 373 -8.54 -4.95 -24.43
N ALA A 374 -7.92 -6.07 -24.80
CA ALA A 374 -7.14 -6.89 -23.89
C ALA A 374 -5.94 -6.15 -23.25
N VAL A 375 -5.60 -6.60 -22.05
CA VAL A 375 -4.25 -6.48 -21.50
C VAL A 375 -3.38 -7.55 -22.16
N PRO A 376 -2.16 -7.25 -22.62
CA PRO A 376 -1.26 -8.25 -23.16
C PRO A 376 -0.96 -9.37 -22.15
N THR A 377 -0.99 -10.63 -22.60
CA THR A 377 -0.86 -11.82 -21.73
C THR A 377 0.42 -11.78 -20.89
N THR A 378 1.54 -11.35 -21.49
CA THR A 378 2.85 -11.30 -20.84
C THR A 378 2.87 -10.43 -19.58
N ILE A 379 2.04 -9.38 -19.52
CA ILE A 379 2.00 -8.45 -18.38
C ILE A 379 1.37 -9.14 -17.18
N PHE A 380 0.17 -9.72 -17.35
CA PHE A 380 -0.50 -10.43 -16.27
C PHE A 380 0.18 -11.76 -15.93
N GLN A 381 0.85 -12.41 -16.89
CA GLN A 381 1.70 -13.57 -16.62
C GLN A 381 2.86 -13.20 -15.68
N GLN A 382 3.58 -12.11 -15.96
CA GLN A 382 4.67 -11.64 -15.09
C GLN A 382 4.16 -11.32 -13.68
N ILE A 383 3.03 -10.63 -13.57
CA ILE A 383 2.42 -10.33 -12.26
C ILE A 383 2.05 -11.63 -11.52
N ALA A 384 1.36 -12.57 -12.19
CA ALA A 384 0.99 -13.86 -11.60
C ALA A 384 2.21 -14.65 -11.12
N LYS A 385 3.27 -14.70 -11.94
CA LYS A 385 4.54 -15.36 -11.61
C LYS A 385 5.19 -14.73 -10.37
N ASN A 386 5.20 -13.40 -10.30
CA ASN A 386 5.79 -12.69 -9.17
C ASN A 386 4.96 -12.86 -7.90
N ILE A 387 3.62 -12.82 -7.97
CA ILE A 387 2.73 -13.15 -6.85
C ILE A 387 2.99 -14.58 -6.36
N LYS A 388 3.05 -15.56 -7.27
CA LYS A 388 3.37 -16.96 -6.95
C LYS A 388 4.70 -17.07 -6.23
N LYS A 389 5.74 -16.36 -6.70
CA LYS A 389 7.05 -16.30 -6.06
C LYS A 389 6.98 -15.67 -4.66
N SER A 390 6.27 -14.57 -4.49
CA SER A 390 6.15 -13.86 -3.20
C SER A 390 5.38 -14.69 -2.16
N ILE A 391 4.33 -15.40 -2.55
CA ILE A 391 3.57 -16.30 -1.66
C ILE A 391 4.40 -17.55 -1.30
N GLN A 392 5.14 -18.10 -2.27
CA GLN A 392 5.91 -19.34 -2.08
C GLN A 392 7.28 -19.11 -1.44
N LYS A 393 7.72 -17.85 -1.32
CA LYS A 393 8.98 -17.52 -0.66
C LYS A 393 8.88 -17.94 0.80
N ASN A 394 9.76 -18.84 1.23
CA ASN A 394 9.96 -19.10 2.66
C ASN A 394 10.59 -17.85 3.26
N ILE A 395 9.74 -16.96 3.78
CA ILE A 395 10.20 -15.82 4.58
C ILE A 395 10.83 -16.41 5.83
N LEU A 396 12.13 -16.20 6.02
CA LEU A 396 12.83 -16.63 7.23
C LEU A 396 12.07 -16.14 8.46
N ASP A 397 11.58 -17.08 9.26
CA ASP A 397 10.95 -16.73 10.53
C ASP A 397 12.02 -16.30 11.54
N GLU A 398 11.60 -15.83 12.71
CA GLU A 398 12.56 -15.37 13.73
C GLU A 398 13.47 -16.51 14.23
N LYS A 399 12.96 -17.74 14.28
CA LYS A 399 13.70 -18.91 14.75
C LYS A 399 14.74 -19.35 13.71
N ASP A 400 14.40 -19.31 12.42
CA ASP A 400 15.34 -19.57 11.34
C ASP A 400 16.52 -18.59 11.41
N ILE A 401 16.23 -17.30 11.64
CA ILE A 401 17.26 -16.27 11.76
C ILE A 401 18.08 -16.45 13.04
N GLU A 402 17.45 -16.77 14.17
CA GLU A 402 18.17 -17.08 15.41
C GLU A 402 19.14 -18.24 15.22
N ASN A 403 18.73 -19.30 14.52
CA ASN A 403 19.63 -20.42 14.18
C ASN A 403 20.78 -19.95 13.28
N ILE A 404 20.50 -19.17 12.23
CA ILE A 404 21.54 -18.60 11.35
C ILE A 404 22.55 -17.77 12.16
N ILE A 405 22.07 -16.95 13.10
CA ILE A 405 22.92 -16.11 13.96
C ILE A 405 23.81 -16.97 14.86
N LEU A 406 23.25 -18.01 15.49
CA LEU A 406 23.98 -18.91 16.38
C LEU A 406 25.00 -19.76 15.62
N ASP A 407 24.59 -20.38 14.52
CA ASP A 407 25.43 -21.30 13.73
C ASP A 407 26.64 -20.60 13.10
N ASN A 408 26.54 -19.29 12.84
CA ASN A 408 27.59 -18.50 12.21
C ASN A 408 28.24 -17.48 13.18
N ASP A 409 27.87 -17.49 14.46
CA ASP A 409 28.36 -16.55 15.48
C ASP A 409 28.30 -15.08 15.02
N LEU A 410 27.14 -14.68 14.48
CA LEU A 410 26.93 -13.38 13.82
C LEU A 410 26.86 -12.20 14.79
N VAL A 411 26.89 -12.45 16.10
CA VAL A 411 27.02 -11.39 17.12
C VAL A 411 28.38 -10.69 16.99
N LYS A 412 29.40 -11.39 16.46
CA LYS A 412 30.69 -10.79 16.12
C LYS A 412 30.61 -10.06 14.79
N ILE A 413 30.92 -8.76 14.81
CA ILE A 413 30.80 -7.89 13.65
C ILE A 413 31.57 -8.37 12.41
N GLU A 414 32.77 -8.93 12.58
CA GLU A 414 33.57 -9.44 11.46
C GLU A 414 32.94 -10.68 10.82
N ASN A 415 32.37 -11.57 11.63
CA ASN A 415 31.63 -12.75 11.15
C ASN A 415 30.38 -12.30 10.39
N LEU A 416 29.65 -11.31 10.91
CA LEU A 416 28.49 -10.74 10.24
C LEU A 416 28.87 -10.13 8.88
N LYS A 417 29.90 -9.28 8.83
CA LYS A 417 30.40 -8.68 7.57
C LYS A 417 30.80 -9.77 6.55
N TYR A 418 31.49 -10.82 7.00
CA TYR A 418 31.88 -11.95 6.15
C TYR A 418 30.66 -12.73 5.63
N PHE A 419 29.72 -13.07 6.52
CA PHE A 419 28.49 -13.78 6.18
C PHE A 419 27.67 -13.00 5.14
N LEU A 420 27.46 -11.71 5.36
CA LEU A 420 26.71 -10.85 4.45
C LEU A 420 27.31 -10.88 3.04
N LYS A 421 28.62 -10.63 2.92
CA LYS A 421 29.32 -10.64 1.62
C LYS A 421 29.14 -11.97 0.87
N LYS A 422 29.18 -13.10 1.60
CA LYS A 422 29.01 -14.45 1.02
C LYS A 422 27.56 -14.73 0.59
N GLN A 423 26.58 -14.14 1.28
CA GLN A 423 25.16 -14.47 1.12
C GLN A 423 24.35 -13.42 0.35
N LEU A 424 24.99 -12.38 -0.19
CA LEU A 424 24.35 -11.33 -0.99
C LEU A 424 23.50 -11.90 -2.14
N ALA A 425 23.88 -13.01 -2.76
CA ALA A 425 23.13 -13.62 -3.86
C ALA A 425 21.93 -14.48 -3.39
N ASN A 426 21.98 -15.00 -2.17
CA ASN A 426 21.08 -16.05 -1.71
C ASN A 426 19.85 -15.51 -0.96
N TYR A 427 20.01 -14.38 -0.25
CA TYR A 427 18.92 -13.73 0.47
C TYR A 427 18.53 -12.41 -0.19
N SER A 428 17.29 -11.97 0.02
CA SER A 428 16.83 -10.62 -0.32
C SER A 428 17.41 -9.57 0.62
N PHE A 429 17.30 -8.30 0.22
CA PHE A 429 17.72 -7.18 1.07
C PHE A 429 16.99 -7.18 2.41
N ALA A 430 15.67 -7.38 2.41
CA ALA A 430 14.85 -7.43 3.63
C ALA A 430 15.29 -8.57 4.57
N GLU A 431 15.58 -9.76 4.04
CA GLU A 431 16.07 -10.90 4.84
C GLU A 431 17.44 -10.60 5.46
N LEU A 432 18.39 -10.08 4.68
CA LEU A 432 19.72 -9.72 5.18
C LEU A 432 19.65 -8.61 6.23
N SER A 433 18.84 -7.59 5.99
CA SER A 433 18.61 -6.50 6.94
C SER A 433 18.00 -7.01 8.24
N LYS A 434 17.01 -7.91 8.17
CA LYS A 434 16.42 -8.54 9.36
C LYS A 434 17.43 -9.37 10.15
N ILE A 435 18.34 -10.09 9.48
CA ILE A 435 19.46 -10.79 10.12
C ILE A 435 20.38 -9.79 10.85
N VAL A 436 20.77 -8.70 10.20
CA VAL A 436 21.62 -7.65 10.80
C VAL A 436 20.97 -7.08 12.06
N GLU A 437 19.70 -6.73 11.99
CA GLU A 437 18.95 -6.12 13.10
C GLU A 437 18.69 -7.09 14.26
N LEU A 438 18.67 -8.40 14.00
CA LEU A 438 18.56 -9.42 15.05
C LEU A 438 19.92 -9.80 15.65
N ALA A 439 21.00 -9.74 14.85
CA ALA A 439 22.36 -10.00 15.32
C ALA A 439 22.93 -8.85 16.16
N ASN A 440 22.38 -7.63 16.04
CA ASN A 440 22.88 -6.47 16.75
C ASN A 440 22.60 -6.53 18.26
N ALA A 441 23.63 -6.82 19.06
CA ALA A 441 23.54 -6.83 20.53
C ALA A 441 23.10 -5.48 21.13
N TYR A 442 23.36 -4.37 20.44
CA TYR A 442 22.97 -3.02 20.89
C TYR A 442 21.48 -2.71 20.71
N ARG A 443 20.73 -3.56 20.00
CA ARG A 443 19.26 -3.43 19.83
C ARG A 443 18.52 -3.26 21.15
N PHE A 444 18.87 -4.07 22.16
CA PHE A 444 18.25 -3.97 23.49
C PHE A 444 18.64 -2.70 24.24
N LYS A 445 19.84 -2.16 23.99
CA LYS A 445 20.38 -0.98 24.67
C LYS A 445 19.80 0.32 24.10
N HIS A 446 19.62 0.40 22.78
CA HIS A 446 19.20 1.63 22.09
C HIS A 446 17.75 1.62 21.60
N ALA A 447 17.03 0.50 21.78
CA ALA A 447 15.66 0.33 21.28
C ALA A 447 15.58 0.63 19.76
N ALA A 448 16.59 0.20 19.00
CA ALA A 448 16.60 0.23 17.54
C ALA A 448 15.92 -1.05 17.02
N TYR A 449 14.95 -0.90 16.13
CA TYR A 449 14.10 -2.01 15.71
C TYR A 449 14.07 -2.15 14.19
N TYR A 450 14.14 -3.40 13.72
CA TYR A 450 13.93 -3.74 12.32
C TYR A 450 12.61 -3.17 11.81
N THR A 451 12.71 -2.30 10.80
CA THR A 451 11.56 -1.70 10.14
C THR A 451 11.25 -2.52 8.90
N ARG A 452 10.13 -3.25 8.94
CA ARG A 452 9.74 -4.15 7.85
C ARG A 452 9.51 -3.39 6.55
N GLN A 453 9.74 -4.06 5.42
CA GLN A 453 9.60 -3.45 4.10
C GLN A 453 8.17 -2.93 3.84
N ASP A 454 7.13 -3.60 4.35
CA ASP A 454 5.73 -3.15 4.24
C ASP A 454 5.45 -1.83 4.97
N ILE A 455 6.14 -1.59 6.09
CA ILE A 455 6.03 -0.35 6.87
C ILE A 455 6.81 0.77 6.16
N CYS A 456 8.02 0.51 5.69
CA CYS A 456 8.78 1.47 4.88
C CYS A 456 7.99 1.88 3.63
N PHE A 457 7.33 0.94 2.94
CA PHE A 457 6.46 1.23 1.80
C PHE A 457 5.32 2.16 2.18
N THR A 458 4.67 1.92 3.33
CA THR A 458 3.56 2.73 3.83
C THR A 458 3.97 4.19 4.05
N VAL A 459 5.18 4.43 4.56
CA VAL A 459 5.70 5.80 4.73
C VAL A 459 6.11 6.41 3.38
N ILE A 460 6.86 5.67 2.57
CA ILE A 460 7.47 6.19 1.34
C ILE A 460 6.43 6.46 0.25
N LYS A 461 5.35 5.67 0.16
CA LYS A 461 4.29 5.89 -0.84
C LYS A 461 3.67 7.29 -0.73
N ASP A 462 3.60 7.84 0.49
CA ASP A 462 2.97 9.13 0.79
C ASP A 462 3.97 10.31 0.84
N LEU A 463 5.26 10.05 0.63
CA LEU A 463 6.24 11.13 0.39
C LEU A 463 5.92 11.87 -0.92
N PRO A 464 6.39 13.13 -1.09
CA PRO A 464 6.23 13.90 -2.31
C PRO A 464 6.58 13.11 -3.59
N ASP A 465 5.75 13.27 -4.62
CA ASP A 465 5.94 12.58 -5.90
C ASP A 465 7.24 13.04 -6.60
N ALA A 466 7.96 12.10 -7.22
CA ALA A 466 9.22 12.37 -7.90
C ALA A 466 9.09 13.43 -9.02
N SER A 467 7.92 13.56 -9.63
CA SER A 467 7.63 14.57 -10.66
C SER A 467 7.72 16.01 -10.16
N ASN A 468 7.71 16.23 -8.85
CA ASN A 468 7.81 17.57 -8.25
C ASN A 468 9.26 18.09 -8.20
N TYR A 469 10.24 17.25 -8.53
CA TYR A 469 11.66 17.55 -8.36
C TYR A 469 12.44 17.34 -9.65
N ASN A 470 13.34 18.27 -9.95
CA ASN A 470 14.43 18.04 -10.90
C ASN A 470 15.71 17.57 -10.19
N SER A 471 15.93 18.06 -8.97
CA SER A 471 16.94 17.57 -8.03
C SER A 471 16.30 17.44 -6.65
N ILE A 472 16.74 16.46 -5.87
CA ILE A 472 16.23 16.23 -4.51
C ILE A 472 17.35 15.82 -3.56
N LYS A 473 17.32 16.33 -2.33
CA LYS A 473 18.17 15.97 -1.20
C LYS A 473 17.33 15.31 -0.11
N ILE A 474 17.70 14.09 0.26
CA ILE A 474 17.01 13.26 1.25
C ILE A 474 17.98 12.95 2.39
N LEU A 475 17.51 13.01 3.63
CA LEU A 475 18.25 12.61 4.82
C LEU A 475 17.58 11.43 5.52
N GLU A 476 18.36 10.39 5.82
CA GLU A 476 18.01 9.35 6.78
C GLU A 476 18.94 9.46 8.01
N PRO A 477 18.47 10.04 9.14
CA PRO A 477 19.35 10.49 10.23
C PRO A 477 19.81 9.39 11.20
N SER A 478 19.29 8.18 11.07
CA SER A 478 19.62 7.00 11.90
C SER A 478 19.40 5.76 11.06
N VAL A 479 20.28 5.55 10.08
CA VAL A 479 20.04 4.63 8.97
C VAL A 479 20.04 3.15 9.35
N GLY A 480 20.85 2.73 10.33
CA GLY A 480 20.99 1.32 10.68
C GLY A 480 21.28 0.44 9.45
N ALA A 481 20.46 -0.58 9.22
CA ALA A 481 20.57 -1.46 8.04
C ALA A 481 20.03 -0.85 6.71
N GLY A 482 19.46 0.37 6.74
CA GLY A 482 19.03 1.10 5.54
C GLY A 482 17.73 0.62 4.92
N ASN A 483 16.74 0.24 5.75
CA ASN A 483 15.47 -0.34 5.30
C ASN A 483 14.64 0.58 4.39
N PHE A 484 14.80 1.90 4.50
CA PHE A 484 14.10 2.87 3.64
C PHE A 484 14.77 3.00 2.26
N LEU A 485 16.07 2.74 2.14
CA LEU A 485 16.86 3.03 0.93
C LEU A 485 16.38 2.30 -0.33
N PRO A 486 16.03 1.00 -0.33
CA PRO A 486 15.56 0.33 -1.55
C PRO A 486 14.35 1.02 -2.16
N LEU A 487 13.42 1.46 -1.31
CA LEU A 487 12.17 2.09 -1.71
C LEU A 487 12.36 3.57 -2.06
N LEU A 488 13.28 4.29 -1.41
CA LEU A 488 13.65 5.66 -1.79
C LEU A 488 14.34 5.70 -3.17
N VAL A 489 15.27 4.77 -3.41
CA VAL A 489 15.92 4.59 -4.71
C VAL A 489 14.87 4.32 -5.79
N GLU A 490 13.95 3.39 -5.55
CA GLU A 490 12.90 3.07 -6.52
C GLU A 490 11.93 4.25 -6.76
N LYS A 491 11.54 4.98 -5.71
CA LYS A 491 10.61 6.13 -5.82
C LYS A 491 11.22 7.29 -6.61
N TYR A 492 12.49 7.60 -6.40
CA TYR A 492 13.14 8.79 -6.96
C TYR A 492 14.08 8.52 -8.13
N LYS A 493 14.16 7.28 -8.64
CA LYS A 493 15.03 6.94 -9.80
C LYS A 493 14.80 7.78 -11.06
N SER A 494 13.61 8.35 -11.24
CA SER A 494 13.28 9.20 -12.39
C SER A 494 13.68 10.67 -12.23
N VAL A 495 14.14 11.10 -11.04
CA VAL A 495 14.60 12.47 -10.79
C VAL A 495 16.00 12.64 -11.36
N SER A 496 16.28 13.75 -12.04
CA SER A 496 17.55 13.95 -12.75
C SER A 496 18.79 13.90 -11.84
N SER A 497 18.67 14.32 -10.58
CA SER A 497 19.73 14.28 -9.57
C SER A 497 19.15 13.98 -8.18
N VAL A 498 19.62 12.92 -7.53
CA VAL A 498 19.19 12.53 -6.18
C VAL A 498 20.41 12.41 -5.28
N GLN A 499 20.41 13.15 -4.19
CA GLN A 499 21.36 12.98 -3.10
C GLN A 499 20.64 12.38 -1.90
N ILE A 500 21.14 11.27 -1.38
CA ILE A 500 20.67 10.66 -0.14
C ILE A 500 21.82 10.66 0.85
N ASP A 501 21.70 11.45 1.91
CA ASP A 501 22.65 11.42 3.00
C ASP A 501 22.13 10.47 4.07
N VAL A 502 22.98 9.54 4.50
CA VAL A 502 22.66 8.58 5.55
C VAL A 502 23.61 8.80 6.71
N ILE A 503 23.05 8.97 7.91
CA ILE A 503 23.81 9.23 9.14
C ILE A 503 23.60 8.05 10.10
N ASP A 504 24.71 7.57 10.67
CA ASP A 504 24.68 6.70 11.84
C ASP A 504 25.87 7.02 12.75
N ILE A 505 25.62 7.01 14.06
CA ILE A 505 26.68 7.21 15.06
C ILE A 505 27.60 5.98 15.17
N ASP A 506 27.09 4.79 14.83
CA ASP A 506 27.88 3.55 14.82
C ASP A 506 28.56 3.33 13.46
N LYS A 507 29.89 3.39 13.46
CA LYS A 507 30.71 3.10 12.27
C LYS A 507 30.46 1.70 11.71
N ASN A 508 30.18 0.73 12.56
CA ASN A 508 29.90 -0.64 12.12
C ASN A 508 28.58 -0.74 11.35
N ALA A 509 27.56 0.03 11.76
CA ALA A 509 26.29 0.11 11.04
C ALA A 509 26.52 0.68 9.63
N ILE A 510 27.32 1.74 9.49
CA ILE A 510 27.70 2.29 8.18
C ILE A 510 28.46 1.27 7.31
N ASP A 511 29.40 0.52 7.89
CA ASP A 511 30.14 -0.50 7.15
C ASP A 511 29.24 -1.65 6.68
N ILE A 512 28.32 -2.12 7.54
CA ILE A 512 27.32 -3.14 7.19
C ILE A 512 26.40 -2.61 6.08
N LEU A 513 25.91 -1.38 6.23
CA LEU A 513 25.02 -0.75 5.26
C LEU A 513 25.66 -0.71 3.87
N LYS A 514 26.95 -0.34 3.76
CA LYS A 514 27.69 -0.37 2.50
C LYS A 514 27.71 -1.77 1.85
N ILE A 515 27.82 -2.83 2.66
CA ILE A 515 27.73 -4.22 2.16
C ILE A 515 26.32 -4.50 1.65
N LEU A 516 25.27 -4.17 2.41
CA LEU A 516 23.88 -4.42 2.02
C LEU A 516 23.49 -3.66 0.74
N ILE A 517 23.90 -2.39 0.65
CA ILE A 517 23.63 -1.52 -0.51
C ILE A 517 24.27 -2.05 -1.79
N SER A 518 25.40 -2.77 -1.72
CA SER A 518 26.01 -3.38 -2.91
C SER A 518 25.09 -4.38 -3.63
N LYS A 519 24.02 -4.86 -2.96
CA LYS A 519 22.97 -5.68 -3.56
C LYS A 519 21.97 -4.88 -4.41
N LEU A 520 21.84 -3.58 -4.16
CA LEU A 520 20.88 -2.72 -4.83
C LEU A 520 21.46 -2.25 -6.18
N ASN A 521 20.62 -2.24 -7.20
CA ASN A 521 20.95 -1.60 -8.46
C ASN A 521 20.65 -0.09 -8.35
N ILE A 522 21.63 0.69 -7.89
CA ILE A 522 21.49 2.13 -7.72
C ILE A 522 21.74 2.84 -9.06
N PRO A 523 20.77 3.61 -9.58
CA PRO A 523 20.95 4.41 -10.78
C PRO A 523 22.06 5.46 -10.62
N THR A 524 22.76 5.80 -11.71
CA THR A 524 23.90 6.73 -11.69
C THR A 524 23.56 8.16 -11.28
N ASN A 525 22.29 8.56 -11.42
CA ASN A 525 21.75 9.85 -10.95
C ASN A 525 21.53 9.89 -9.43
N ILE A 526 21.66 8.76 -8.72
CA ILE A 526 21.49 8.70 -7.26
C ILE A 526 22.84 8.54 -6.59
N ARG A 527 23.19 9.50 -5.74
CA ARG A 527 24.38 9.48 -4.89
C ARG A 527 23.97 9.26 -3.43
N ILE A 528 24.52 8.21 -2.81
CA ILE A 528 24.36 7.95 -1.38
C ILE A 528 25.64 8.36 -0.66
N ASN A 529 25.57 9.32 0.27
CA ASN A 529 26.68 9.74 1.10
C ASN A 529 26.56 9.10 2.49
N PHE A 530 27.63 8.44 2.93
CA PHE A 530 27.69 7.76 4.22
C PHE A 530 28.41 8.62 5.24
N LEU A 531 27.71 9.02 6.31
CA LEU A 531 28.22 9.91 7.35
C LEU A 531 28.23 9.15 8.68
N ASN A 532 29.40 9.01 9.30
CA ASN A 532 29.52 8.43 10.63
C ASN A 532 29.60 9.55 11.67
N GLU A 533 28.44 10.04 12.11
CA GLU A 533 28.32 11.25 12.92
C GLU A 533 27.13 11.12 13.89
N ASP A 534 27.12 11.92 14.95
CA ASP A 534 25.96 12.08 15.83
C ASP A 534 24.98 13.10 15.22
N PHE A 535 23.87 12.63 14.67
CA PHE A 535 22.84 13.49 14.08
C PHE A 535 22.37 14.61 15.00
N LEU A 536 22.29 14.41 16.32
CA LEU A 536 21.80 15.44 17.24
C LEU A 536 22.84 16.52 17.52
N LEU A 537 24.14 16.18 17.58
CA LEU A 537 25.24 17.15 17.74
C LEU A 537 25.72 17.77 16.43
N PHE A 538 25.30 17.21 15.30
CA PHE A 538 25.66 17.64 13.97
C PHE A 538 25.44 19.15 13.77
N GLY A 539 26.47 19.87 13.27
CA GLY A 539 26.50 21.34 13.17
C GLY A 539 27.69 22.02 13.88
N LYS A 540 28.42 21.30 14.74
CA LYS A 540 29.64 21.84 15.42
C LYS A 540 30.97 21.34 14.84
N THR A 541 30.99 20.19 14.15
CA THR A 541 32.17 19.63 13.45
C THR A 541 31.67 18.78 12.28
N GLY A 542 32.25 18.93 11.07
CA GLY A 542 31.96 18.08 9.90
C GLY A 542 31.32 18.79 8.70
N LEU A 543 30.83 18.03 7.71
CA LEU A 543 29.84 18.58 6.77
C LEU A 543 28.72 19.17 7.63
N PHE A 544 28.17 20.34 7.26
CA PHE A 544 27.23 21.13 8.09
C PHE A 544 27.88 22.08 9.12
N THR A 545 29.13 22.50 8.94
CA THR A 545 29.60 23.79 9.51
C THR A 545 28.79 25.00 9.01
N ASP A 546 27.95 24.79 7.99
CA ASP A 546 27.04 25.78 7.43
C ASP A 546 25.61 25.50 7.95
N GLU A 547 25.07 26.44 8.74
CA GLU A 547 23.68 26.42 9.20
C GLU A 547 22.66 26.48 8.04
N SER A 548 23.11 26.74 6.80
CA SER A 548 22.27 26.82 5.61
C SER A 548 21.78 25.48 5.05
N ILE A 549 22.29 24.35 5.53
CA ILE A 549 21.96 23.08 4.88
C ILE A 549 20.54 22.63 5.29
N HIS A 550 19.74 22.47 4.24
CA HIS A 550 18.33 22.11 4.26
C HIS A 550 18.09 20.93 3.32
N TYR A 551 17.16 20.05 3.68
CA TYR A 551 16.77 18.88 2.93
C TYR A 551 15.34 19.01 2.39
N ASP A 552 15.08 18.44 1.22
CA ASP A 552 13.70 18.36 0.72
C ASP A 552 12.90 17.37 1.59
N ILE A 553 13.54 16.28 2.02
CA ILE A 553 12.90 15.21 2.80
C ILE A 553 13.83 14.69 3.89
N VAL A 554 13.31 14.58 5.11
CA VAL A 554 13.88 13.73 6.16
C VAL A 554 12.94 12.55 6.39
N VAL A 555 13.46 11.33 6.34
CA VAL A 555 12.67 10.10 6.53
C VAL A 555 13.43 9.10 7.37
N GLY A 556 12.74 8.34 8.22
CA GLY A 556 13.38 7.23 8.94
C GLY A 556 12.66 6.77 10.20
N ASN A 557 13.36 5.93 10.96
CA ASN A 557 12.92 5.40 12.25
C ASN A 557 13.95 5.77 13.35
N PRO A 558 13.82 6.94 14.01
CA PRO A 558 14.74 7.36 15.06
C PRO A 558 14.74 6.39 16.27
N PRO A 559 15.82 6.36 17.06
CA PRO A 559 15.89 5.52 18.25
C PRO A 559 14.87 5.93 19.31
N PHE A 560 14.23 4.96 19.95
CA PHE A 560 13.18 5.19 20.97
C PHE A 560 13.72 5.28 22.40
N GLY A 561 15.04 5.13 22.58
CA GLY A 561 15.70 5.18 23.88
C GLY A 561 15.68 6.55 24.56
N LYS A 562 16.05 6.56 25.84
CA LYS A 562 16.29 7.78 26.64
C LYS A 562 17.77 7.93 26.95
N VAL A 563 18.23 9.17 27.06
CA VAL A 563 19.56 9.47 27.61
C VAL A 563 19.42 9.60 29.12
N SER A 564 19.96 8.64 29.88
CA SER A 564 19.92 8.63 31.36
C SER A 564 21.30 8.79 32.01
N ASP A 565 22.36 8.31 31.36
CA ASP A 565 23.64 8.06 32.03
C ASP A 565 24.73 9.08 31.66
N ASN A 566 24.38 10.14 30.92
CA ASN A 566 25.33 11.17 30.46
C ASN A 566 24.67 12.56 30.46
N GLU A 567 24.80 13.26 31.59
CA GLU A 567 24.17 14.58 31.81
C GLU A 567 24.72 15.66 30.87
N SER A 568 26.03 15.67 30.59
CA SER A 568 26.64 16.68 29.71
C SER A 568 26.14 16.53 28.27
N LEU A 569 26.06 15.29 27.77
CA LEU A 569 25.50 15.01 26.44
C LEU A 569 24.01 15.37 26.37
N LEU A 570 23.24 15.07 27.42
CA LEU A 570 21.83 15.43 27.49
C LEU A 570 21.61 16.95 27.45
N ILE A 571 22.46 17.73 28.11
CA ILE A 571 22.43 19.19 28.04
C ILE A 571 22.65 19.67 26.60
N GLU A 572 23.61 19.07 25.89
CA GLU A 572 23.86 19.39 24.48
C GLU A 572 22.68 19.03 23.57
N TYR A 573 22.08 17.84 23.74
CA TYR A 573 20.89 17.43 22.96
C TYR A 573 19.66 18.32 23.20
N LYS A 574 19.53 18.86 24.41
CA LYS A 574 18.44 19.80 24.77
C LYS A 574 18.69 21.22 24.28
N ARG A 575 19.92 21.57 23.90
CA ARG A 575 20.26 22.93 23.49
C ARG A 575 19.46 23.32 22.23
N GLY A 576 18.76 24.45 22.32
CA GLY A 576 17.93 24.96 21.23
C GLY A 576 16.65 24.16 20.93
N LYS A 577 16.29 23.19 21.79
CA LYS A 577 15.04 22.41 21.66
C LYS A 577 13.87 23.10 22.33
N PHE A 578 12.68 22.89 21.77
CA PHE A 578 11.44 23.38 22.34
C PHE A 578 11.04 22.56 23.58
N ASN A 579 11.14 21.22 23.51
CA ASN A 579 10.92 20.38 24.69
C ASN A 579 12.22 20.02 25.42
N THR A 580 12.57 20.82 26.44
CA THR A 580 13.72 20.55 27.32
C THR A 580 13.40 19.62 28.50
N LYS A 581 12.13 19.23 28.68
CA LYS A 581 11.67 18.38 29.80
C LYS A 581 11.84 16.88 29.51
N THR A 582 11.83 16.48 28.24
CA THR A 582 12.05 15.08 27.87
C THR A 582 13.52 14.71 27.79
N ASN A 583 13.82 13.41 27.94
CA ASN A 583 15.13 12.83 27.64
C ASN A 583 15.06 11.80 26.50
N ASN A 584 13.93 11.69 25.78
CA ASN A 584 13.75 10.71 24.70
C ASN A 584 14.40 11.19 23.40
N LEU A 585 15.19 10.31 22.80
CA LEU A 585 15.92 10.61 21.57
C LEU A 585 14.98 10.93 20.40
N PHE A 586 13.92 10.16 20.19
CA PHE A 586 13.02 10.40 19.06
C PHE A 586 12.40 11.82 19.05
N SER A 587 12.17 12.42 20.23
CA SER A 587 11.67 13.80 20.31
C SER A 587 12.71 14.81 19.83
N PHE A 588 13.98 14.62 20.21
CA PHE A 588 15.07 15.47 19.74
C PHE A 588 15.33 15.32 18.24
N PHE A 589 15.22 14.09 17.73
CA PHE A 589 15.31 13.80 16.31
C PHE A 589 14.20 14.51 15.53
N LEU A 590 12.94 14.35 15.96
CA LEU A 590 11.79 14.99 15.32
C LEU A 590 11.94 16.51 15.26
N GLU A 591 12.26 17.15 16.38
CA GLU A 591 12.45 18.61 16.40
C GLU A 591 13.61 19.06 15.51
N LYS A 592 14.72 18.32 15.48
CA LYS A 592 15.84 18.65 14.57
C LYS A 592 15.43 18.51 13.11
N SER A 593 14.78 17.40 12.75
CA SER A 593 14.35 17.15 11.38
C SER A 593 13.39 18.24 10.86
N ILE A 594 12.47 18.72 11.71
CA ILE A 594 11.53 19.79 11.35
C ILE A 594 12.26 21.10 11.02
N ASN A 595 13.35 21.41 11.71
CA ASN A 595 14.11 22.64 11.48
C ASN A 595 14.99 22.62 10.22
N HIS A 596 15.21 21.44 9.62
CA HIS A 596 16.16 21.26 8.52
C HIS A 596 15.56 20.60 7.27
N ALA A 597 14.23 20.48 7.18
CA ALA A 597 13.61 19.88 6.00
C ALA A 597 12.22 20.41 5.66
N ASP A 598 11.87 20.37 4.37
CA ASP A 598 10.52 20.72 3.88
C ASP A 598 9.48 19.67 4.25
N VAL A 599 9.87 18.39 4.21
CA VAL A 599 9.02 17.27 4.59
C VAL A 599 9.73 16.37 5.59
N VAL A 600 9.05 16.03 6.68
CA VAL A 600 9.56 15.14 7.72
C VAL A 600 8.62 13.94 7.87
N ALA A 601 9.14 12.74 7.67
CA ALA A 601 8.39 11.49 7.72
C ALA A 601 9.06 10.49 8.67
N LEU A 602 8.67 10.49 9.94
CA LEU A 602 9.32 9.68 10.98
C LEU A 602 8.36 8.66 11.60
N ILE A 603 8.88 7.46 11.86
CA ILE A 603 8.23 6.47 12.73
C ILE A 603 8.62 6.76 14.17
N ILE A 604 7.64 6.91 15.06
CA ILE A 604 7.85 7.36 16.43
C ILE A 604 6.91 6.61 17.40
N PRO A 605 7.23 6.58 18.70
CA PRO A 605 6.33 6.01 19.71
C PRO A 605 4.97 6.73 19.73
N LYS A 606 3.89 5.95 19.80
CA LYS A 606 2.51 6.44 19.92
C LYS A 606 2.27 7.29 21.17
N SER A 607 3.12 7.14 22.19
CA SER A 607 3.11 7.97 23.40
C SER A 607 3.26 9.47 23.10
N LEU A 608 3.82 9.87 21.94
CA LEU A 608 3.81 11.28 21.51
C LEU A 608 2.41 11.90 21.62
N LEU A 609 1.36 11.15 21.25
CA LEU A 609 -0.02 11.64 21.17
C LEU A 609 -0.62 12.03 22.51
N SER A 610 -0.09 11.50 23.62
CA SER A 610 -0.79 11.52 24.90
C SER A 610 0.07 11.77 26.12
N ALA A 611 1.31 11.27 26.15
CA ALA A 611 2.09 11.31 27.38
C ALA A 611 2.45 12.77 27.78
N PRO A 612 2.35 13.12 29.08
CA PRO A 612 2.66 14.46 29.58
C PRO A 612 4.09 14.93 29.25
N GLU A 613 5.02 13.98 29.15
CA GLU A 613 6.42 14.26 28.78
C GLU A 613 6.56 14.94 27.40
N PHE A 614 5.57 14.78 26.53
CA PHE A 614 5.61 15.31 25.16
C PHE A 614 4.62 16.45 24.87
N ASP A 615 4.03 17.06 25.91
CA ASP A 615 3.10 18.19 25.73
C ASP A 615 3.74 19.33 24.93
N ALA A 616 4.97 19.71 25.29
CA ALA A 616 5.74 20.73 24.57
C ALA A 616 6.09 20.29 23.14
N THR A 617 6.46 19.01 22.94
CA THR A 617 6.73 18.48 21.59
C THR A 617 5.47 18.58 20.72
N ARG A 618 4.29 18.18 21.24
CA ARG A 618 3.02 18.32 20.51
C ARG A 618 2.70 19.78 20.19
N GLU A 619 2.90 20.68 21.15
CA GLU A 619 2.68 22.12 20.89
C GLU A 619 3.56 22.62 19.74
N PHE A 620 4.85 22.26 19.72
CA PHE A 620 5.76 22.61 18.64
C PHE A 620 5.33 22.02 17.30
N VAL A 621 5.06 20.71 17.25
CA VAL A 621 4.71 20.02 16.00
C VAL A 621 3.38 20.51 15.43
N SER A 622 2.39 20.87 16.28
CA SER A 622 1.08 21.40 15.85
C SER A 622 1.14 22.73 15.07
N ARG A 623 2.31 23.37 15.02
CA ARG A 623 2.54 24.62 14.27
C ARG A 623 2.71 24.37 12.78
N PHE A 624 3.06 23.14 12.38
CA PHE A 624 3.31 22.75 11.00
C PHE A 624 2.13 21.96 10.42
N ALA A 625 2.06 21.85 9.09
CA ALA A 625 0.98 21.11 8.42
C ALA A 625 1.24 19.60 8.50
N ILE A 626 0.44 18.89 9.29
CA ILE A 626 0.46 17.43 9.39
C ILE A 626 -0.26 16.86 8.17
N SER A 627 0.47 16.25 7.26
CA SER A 627 -0.12 15.66 6.05
C SER A 627 -0.76 14.30 6.34
N LYS A 628 -0.10 13.48 7.15
CA LYS A 628 -0.57 12.12 7.45
C LYS A 628 -0.15 11.65 8.85
N ILE A 629 -1.03 10.92 9.52
CA ILE A 629 -0.72 10.10 10.70
C ILE A 629 -1.15 8.66 10.43
N THR A 630 -0.22 7.72 10.51
CA THR A 630 -0.51 6.29 10.42
C THR A 630 -0.29 5.64 11.79
N ASP A 631 -1.32 5.00 12.34
CA ASP A 631 -1.26 4.24 13.59
C ASP A 631 -1.08 2.75 13.31
N TYR A 632 0.11 2.23 13.64
CA TYR A 632 0.46 0.82 13.48
C TYR A 632 0.03 -0.03 14.70
N GLY A 633 -0.30 0.60 15.82
CA GLY A 633 -0.53 -0.08 17.11
C GLY A 633 0.65 -0.98 17.50
N GLU A 634 0.35 -2.15 18.07
CA GLU A 634 1.35 -3.20 18.38
C GLU A 634 1.84 -3.95 17.12
N LYS A 635 1.18 -3.79 15.97
CA LYS A 635 1.48 -4.57 14.75
C LYS A 635 2.67 -4.01 13.96
N GLY A 636 3.12 -2.78 14.27
CA GLY A 636 4.24 -2.13 13.61
C GLY A 636 5.55 -2.91 13.75
N PHE A 637 5.89 -3.31 14.97
CA PHE A 637 7.17 -3.98 15.28
C PHE A 637 6.94 -5.25 16.12
N LYS A 638 7.26 -6.42 15.56
CA LYS A 638 7.15 -7.70 16.27
C LYS A 638 8.18 -7.78 17.40
N GLY A 639 7.79 -8.39 18.52
CA GLY A 639 8.66 -8.59 19.69
C GLY A 639 8.89 -7.35 20.56
N VAL A 640 8.32 -6.20 20.20
CA VAL A 640 8.50 -4.94 20.93
C VAL A 640 7.21 -4.56 21.65
N LYS A 641 7.30 -4.24 22.95
CA LYS A 641 6.14 -3.78 23.74
C LYS A 641 5.90 -2.27 23.60
N ILE A 642 6.07 -1.72 22.40
CA ILE A 642 5.89 -0.30 22.10
C ILE A 642 4.90 -0.18 20.94
N GLU A 643 3.88 0.65 21.12
CA GLU A 643 2.99 1.03 20.02
C GLU A 643 3.60 2.19 19.25
N THR A 644 3.52 2.16 17.92
CA THR A 644 4.16 3.15 17.06
C THR A 644 3.16 3.80 16.10
N ILE A 645 3.49 5.03 15.73
CA ILE A 645 2.85 5.76 14.65
C ILE A 645 3.92 6.22 13.66
N SER A 646 3.54 6.58 12.44
CA SER A 646 4.34 7.48 11.62
C SER A 646 3.61 8.79 11.41
N ILE A 647 4.36 9.88 11.38
CA ILE A 647 3.84 11.21 11.07
C ILE A 647 4.57 11.75 9.83
N ILE A 648 3.81 12.32 8.90
CA ILE A 648 4.34 13.07 7.76
C ILE A 648 3.94 14.52 7.94
N LEU A 649 4.93 15.38 8.05
CA LEU A 649 4.80 16.83 8.24
C LEU A 649 5.30 17.56 7.01
N ASN A 650 4.66 18.68 6.69
CA ASN A 650 5.18 19.66 5.76
C ASN A 650 5.46 20.97 6.52
N THR A 651 6.71 21.42 6.49
CA THR A 651 7.18 22.56 7.32
C THR A 651 7.02 23.90 6.60
N THR A 652 6.78 23.88 5.28
CA THR A 652 6.63 25.08 4.44
C THR A 652 5.17 25.46 4.16
N LYS A 653 4.23 24.54 4.36
CA LYS A 653 2.79 24.78 4.15
C LYS A 653 2.11 25.42 5.35
N GLN A 654 1.08 26.21 5.05
CA GLN A 654 0.20 26.77 6.08
C GLN A 654 -0.66 25.68 6.73
N ARG A 655 -0.85 25.78 8.05
CA ARG A 655 -1.61 24.80 8.85
C ARG A 655 -3.13 25.00 8.88
N LEU A 656 -3.63 26.18 8.50
CA LEU A 656 -5.03 26.56 8.74
C LEU A 656 -5.97 25.68 7.90
N HIS A 657 -6.98 25.07 8.53
CA HIS A 657 -7.91 24.12 7.90
C HIS A 657 -7.19 22.99 7.15
N ASN A 658 -6.09 22.48 7.70
CA ASN A 658 -5.30 21.44 7.08
C ASN A 658 -5.95 20.05 7.27
N PRO A 659 -6.39 19.38 6.19
CA PRO A 659 -6.90 18.02 6.28
C PRO A 659 -5.75 17.03 6.49
N VAL A 660 -5.76 16.33 7.62
CA VAL A 660 -4.83 15.26 7.96
C VAL A 660 -5.40 13.93 7.49
N LEU A 661 -4.64 13.18 6.71
CA LEU A 661 -4.98 11.80 6.40
C LEU A 661 -4.64 10.91 7.61
N VAL A 662 -5.64 10.24 8.19
CA VAL A 662 -5.45 9.32 9.32
C VAL A 662 -5.68 7.90 8.84
N GLU A 663 -4.69 7.04 9.05
CA GLU A 663 -4.70 5.63 8.66
C GLU A 663 -4.48 4.75 9.89
N SER A 664 -5.34 3.74 10.08
CA SER A 664 -5.29 2.86 11.26
C SER A 664 -5.14 1.39 10.87
N TYR A 665 -4.04 0.77 11.29
CA TYR A 665 -3.85 -0.69 11.22
C TYR A 665 -4.59 -1.43 12.35
N VAL A 666 -5.09 -0.67 13.32
CA VAL A 666 -5.88 -1.17 14.44
C VAL A 666 -7.33 -1.35 13.99
N LYS A 667 -7.92 -0.32 13.38
CA LYS A 667 -9.31 -0.33 12.89
C LYS A 667 -9.45 -0.73 11.42
N HIS A 668 -8.36 -0.81 10.66
CA HIS A 668 -8.36 -1.08 9.21
C HIS A 668 -9.13 -0.02 8.41
N GLU A 669 -8.99 1.24 8.83
CA GLU A 669 -9.70 2.41 8.31
C GLU A 669 -8.69 3.46 7.82
N LEU A 670 -9.12 4.29 6.87
CA LEU A 670 -8.36 5.44 6.38
C LEU A 670 -9.34 6.57 6.06
N GLY A 671 -9.04 7.79 6.49
CA GLY A 671 -9.92 8.93 6.25
C GLY A 671 -9.31 10.26 6.66
N PHE A 672 -9.89 11.34 6.15
CA PHE A 672 -9.46 12.69 6.49
C PHE A 672 -10.10 13.18 7.78
N LYS A 673 -9.31 13.90 8.59
CA LYS A 673 -9.76 14.67 9.74
C LYS A 673 -9.06 16.03 9.74
N ASP A 674 -9.73 17.06 10.21
CA ASP A 674 -9.12 18.37 10.34
C ASP A 674 -8.02 18.36 11.43
N GLN A 675 -6.90 19.03 11.17
CA GLN A 675 -5.78 19.08 12.12
C GLN A 675 -6.16 19.75 13.44
N ASP A 676 -6.93 20.84 13.42
CA ASP A 676 -7.35 21.55 14.63
C ASP A 676 -8.33 20.69 15.44
N TYR A 677 -9.10 19.83 14.76
CA TYR A 677 -9.95 18.85 15.41
C TYR A 677 -9.16 17.75 16.16
N ILE A 678 -8.08 17.24 15.55
CA ILE A 678 -7.17 16.27 16.18
C ILE A 678 -6.38 16.92 17.32
N CYS A 679 -5.84 18.11 17.07
CA CYS A 679 -4.90 18.83 17.95
C CYS A 679 -5.57 19.84 18.88
N SER A 680 -6.90 19.76 19.07
CA SER A 680 -7.64 20.73 19.88
C SER A 680 -7.04 20.86 21.28
N LYS A 681 -6.95 22.11 21.75
CA LYS A 681 -6.50 22.44 23.11
C LYS A 681 -7.54 22.15 24.19
N ASP A 682 -8.76 21.77 23.81
CA ASP A 682 -9.82 21.37 24.74
C ASP A 682 -9.46 20.08 25.49
N PHE A 683 -8.55 19.28 24.92
CA PHE A 683 -8.10 18.01 25.47
C PHE A 683 -6.57 18.00 25.61
N PRO A 684 -6.01 17.28 26.61
CA PRO A 684 -4.56 17.19 26.79
C PRO A 684 -3.86 16.32 25.73
N TYR A 685 -4.63 15.64 24.88
CA TYR A 685 -4.17 14.67 23.88
C TYR A 685 -4.38 15.17 22.46
N TRP A 686 -3.58 14.66 21.53
CA TRP A 686 -4.01 14.58 20.14
C TRP A 686 -4.92 13.37 19.96
N LEU A 687 -6.17 13.59 19.57
CA LEU A 687 -7.19 12.54 19.47
C LEU A 687 -7.41 12.14 18.01
N VAL A 688 -6.60 11.21 17.50
CA VAL A 688 -6.67 10.75 16.10
C VAL A 688 -7.94 9.97 15.79
N TYR A 689 -8.57 9.37 16.78
CA TYR A 689 -9.83 8.63 16.63
C TYR A 689 -11.08 9.43 17.03
N ARG A 690 -10.93 10.71 17.40
CA ARG A 690 -12.05 11.58 17.79
C ARG A 690 -13.14 11.58 16.72
N ASP A 691 -14.40 11.47 17.13
CA ASP A 691 -15.56 11.48 16.24
C ASP A 691 -16.77 12.13 16.94
N SER A 692 -17.91 12.17 16.26
CA SER A 692 -19.13 12.79 16.78
C SER A 692 -19.68 12.09 18.02
N PHE A 693 -19.47 10.77 18.16
CA PHE A 693 -19.85 10.03 19.36
C PHE A 693 -19.01 10.50 20.55
N PHE A 694 -17.69 10.57 20.39
CA PHE A 694 -16.80 11.09 21.42
C PHE A 694 -17.18 12.50 21.85
N ASP A 695 -17.45 13.40 20.89
CA ASP A 695 -17.84 14.79 21.18
C ASP A 695 -19.17 14.87 21.95
N HIS A 696 -20.13 14.03 21.57
CA HIS A 696 -21.43 13.97 22.26
C HIS A 696 -21.24 13.56 23.73
N VAL A 697 -20.47 12.51 24.00
CA VAL A 697 -20.19 12.09 25.38
C VAL A 697 -19.37 13.14 26.13
N ALA A 698 -18.34 13.70 25.49
CA ALA A 698 -17.50 14.74 26.07
C ALA A 698 -18.30 15.98 26.48
N SER A 699 -19.31 16.36 25.68
CA SER A 699 -20.16 17.52 25.97
C SER A 699 -20.94 17.38 27.28
N LYS A 700 -21.23 16.14 27.71
CA LYS A 700 -21.97 15.82 28.95
C LYS A 700 -21.07 15.74 30.19
N LEU A 701 -19.74 15.82 30.07
CA LEU A 701 -18.82 15.58 31.18
C LEU A 701 -18.05 16.83 31.61
N ASN A 702 -17.91 17.03 32.91
CA ASN A 702 -16.99 17.99 33.50
C ASN A 702 -15.64 17.30 33.76
N PHE A 703 -14.61 17.67 33.00
CA PHE A 703 -13.30 17.01 32.97
C PHE A 703 -12.28 17.64 33.94
N GLY A 704 -11.15 16.97 34.11
CA GLY A 704 -10.00 17.52 34.83
C GLY A 704 -10.22 17.64 36.34
N ILE A 705 -11.09 16.82 36.91
CA ILE A 705 -11.48 16.82 38.33
C ILE A 705 -10.55 16.01 39.23
N PHE A 706 -9.65 15.19 38.65
CA PHE A 706 -8.73 14.34 39.39
C PHE A 706 -7.26 14.73 39.15
N THR A 707 -6.40 14.34 40.08
CA THR A 707 -4.97 14.11 39.84
C THR A 707 -4.66 12.62 39.99
N ALA A 708 -3.65 12.11 39.29
CA ALA A 708 -3.32 10.69 39.32
C ALA A 708 -1.97 10.45 39.99
N TYR A 709 -1.92 9.43 40.85
CA TYR A 709 -0.69 8.87 41.36
C TYR A 709 -0.63 7.38 41.06
N ARG A 710 0.54 6.94 40.59
CA ARG A 710 0.82 5.54 40.35
C ARG A 710 2.13 5.19 41.06
N ASP A 711 2.04 4.22 41.96
CA ASP A 711 3.22 3.70 42.63
C ASP A 711 4.14 2.96 41.65
N ARG A 712 5.45 3.12 41.83
CA ARG A 712 6.47 2.37 41.09
C ARG A 712 7.45 1.65 42.03
N GLN A 713 7.29 1.81 43.34
CA GLN A 713 8.25 1.33 44.34
C GLN A 713 7.91 -0.08 44.83
N ILE A 714 6.62 -0.42 44.96
CA ILE A 714 6.15 -1.73 45.39
C ILE A 714 6.37 -2.75 44.26
N THR A 715 7.26 -3.69 44.53
CA THR A 715 7.53 -4.85 43.67
C THR A 715 7.26 -6.14 44.44
N LYS A 716 7.30 -7.30 43.75
CA LYS A 716 7.14 -8.63 44.37
C LYS A 716 8.09 -8.88 45.55
N GLN A 717 9.25 -8.23 45.58
CA GLN A 717 10.23 -8.36 46.67
C GLN A 717 9.75 -7.72 47.97
N HIS A 718 8.89 -6.69 47.88
CA HIS A 718 8.35 -5.98 49.03
C HIS A 718 7.13 -6.68 49.63
N THR A 719 6.43 -7.50 48.83
CA THR A 719 5.15 -8.08 49.17
C THR A 719 5.25 -9.50 49.74
N LYS A 720 4.39 -9.83 50.71
CA LYS A 720 4.25 -11.13 51.38
C LYS A 720 2.85 -11.72 51.22
N LEU A 721 2.70 -13.01 51.54
CA LEU A 721 1.39 -13.69 51.56
C LEU A 721 0.48 -13.20 52.69
N ASN A 722 1.06 -12.77 53.81
CA ASN A 722 0.38 -12.18 54.97
C ASN A 722 1.21 -10.99 55.47
N GLY A 723 0.58 -9.98 56.06
CA GLY A 723 1.26 -8.80 56.59
C GLY A 723 0.29 -7.74 57.11
N ARG A 724 0.83 -6.60 57.54
CA ARG A 724 0.06 -5.54 58.21
C ARG A 724 -0.91 -4.78 57.31
N VAL A 725 -0.51 -4.47 56.07
CA VAL A 725 -1.32 -3.67 55.14
C VAL A 725 -1.53 -4.45 53.85
N ARG A 726 -2.78 -4.52 53.38
CA ARG A 726 -3.14 -5.20 52.14
C ARG A 726 -2.73 -4.35 50.93
N ILE A 727 -2.10 -4.96 49.94
CA ILE A 727 -1.77 -4.39 48.65
C ILE A 727 -2.77 -4.87 47.61
N LEU A 728 -3.59 -3.94 47.12
CA LEU A 728 -4.57 -4.13 46.08
C LEU A 728 -3.92 -4.00 44.69
N LYS A 729 -4.30 -4.90 43.79
CA LYS A 729 -3.81 -4.97 42.42
C LYS A 729 -4.96 -4.86 41.42
N SER A 730 -4.65 -4.74 40.14
CA SER A 730 -5.61 -4.44 39.08
C SER A 730 -6.82 -5.38 39.04
N ARG A 731 -6.66 -6.67 39.35
CA ARG A 731 -7.77 -7.64 39.38
C ARG A 731 -8.63 -7.53 40.65
N ASN A 732 -8.13 -6.93 41.72
CA ASN A 732 -8.91 -6.68 42.93
C ASN A 732 -9.93 -5.55 42.73
N ILE A 733 -9.71 -4.64 41.78
CA ILE A 733 -10.63 -3.52 41.58
C ILE A 733 -11.82 -3.98 40.76
N GLY A 734 -13.04 -3.83 41.29
CA GLY A 734 -14.32 -4.02 40.58
C GLY A 734 -15.07 -2.69 40.46
N SER A 735 -16.22 -2.68 39.76
CA SER A 735 -17.11 -1.51 39.78
C SER A 735 -17.71 -1.35 41.17
N ASN A 736 -17.41 -0.25 41.85
CA ASN A 736 -17.84 0.08 43.21
C ASN A 736 -17.49 -0.94 44.31
N LYS A 737 -16.57 -1.87 44.06
CA LYS A 737 -16.21 -2.91 45.02
C LYS A 737 -14.77 -3.38 44.88
N ILE A 738 -14.25 -3.94 45.96
CA ILE A 738 -13.04 -4.75 45.95
C ILE A 738 -13.43 -6.22 45.78
N VAL A 739 -12.72 -6.91 44.90
CA VAL A 739 -12.87 -8.33 44.60
C VAL A 739 -11.73 -9.08 45.29
N ASP A 740 -12.10 -9.97 46.20
CA ASP A 740 -11.16 -10.88 46.84
C ASP A 740 -10.89 -12.07 45.91
N ILE A 741 -9.61 -12.34 45.64
CA ILE A 741 -9.19 -13.39 44.72
C ILE A 741 -8.25 -14.33 45.49
N PRO A 742 -8.61 -15.63 45.63
CA PRO A 742 -7.77 -16.60 46.32
C PRO A 742 -6.35 -16.63 45.75
N ASN A 743 -5.35 -16.61 46.64
CA ASN A 743 -3.91 -16.66 46.31
C ASN A 743 -3.40 -15.52 45.41
N TYR A 744 -4.16 -14.42 45.29
CA TYR A 744 -3.74 -13.25 44.53
C TYR A 744 -3.37 -12.07 45.44
N ASP A 745 -3.96 -11.96 46.62
CA ASP A 745 -3.67 -10.86 47.53
C ASP A 745 -2.23 -10.88 48.04
N SER A 746 -1.74 -9.70 48.36
CA SER A 746 -0.36 -9.49 48.79
C SER A 746 -0.32 -8.41 49.86
N TYR A 747 0.66 -8.47 50.76
CA TYR A 747 0.72 -7.61 51.95
C TYR A 747 2.11 -7.03 52.17
N VAL A 748 2.20 -5.91 52.89
CA VAL A 748 3.47 -5.29 53.30
C VAL A 748 3.44 -4.99 54.79
N ASP A 749 4.60 -5.14 55.45
CA ASP A 749 4.77 -4.75 56.86
C ASP A 749 5.45 -3.39 57.00
N GLU A 750 6.44 -3.13 56.15
CA GLU A 750 7.21 -1.89 56.09
C GLU A 750 6.81 -1.08 54.86
N TYR A 751 6.00 -0.05 55.09
CA TYR A 751 5.47 0.79 54.00
C TYR A 751 5.70 2.28 54.22
N LYS A 752 6.05 2.73 55.43
CA LYS A 752 6.11 4.16 55.78
C LYS A 752 7.10 4.98 54.94
N SER A 753 8.15 4.35 54.42
CA SER A 753 9.15 5.00 53.55
C SER A 753 8.70 5.10 52.08
N LEU A 754 7.59 4.46 51.70
CA LEU A 754 7.08 4.45 50.34
C LEU A 754 6.19 5.67 50.09
N ALA A 755 6.31 6.30 48.92
CA ALA A 755 5.53 7.49 48.58
C ALA A 755 4.02 7.20 48.49
N ILE A 756 3.62 5.95 48.26
CA ILE A 756 2.21 5.52 48.28
C ILE A 756 1.60 5.54 49.71
N ALA A 757 2.42 5.50 50.76
CA ALA A 757 1.93 5.45 52.14
C ALA A 757 1.10 6.66 52.54
N LYS A 758 1.32 7.82 51.89
CA LYS A 758 0.55 9.05 52.15
C LYS A 758 -0.93 8.94 51.79
N TYR A 759 -1.32 7.92 51.02
CA TYR A 759 -2.72 7.68 50.65
C TYR A 759 -3.41 6.64 51.56
N LEU A 760 -2.68 6.03 52.51
CA LEU A 760 -3.28 5.08 53.43
C LEU A 760 -4.47 5.73 54.15
N ASN A 761 -5.61 5.05 54.16
CA ASN A 761 -6.86 5.52 54.78
C ASN A 761 -7.45 6.81 54.18
N ASN A 762 -7.00 7.26 53.01
CA ASN A 762 -7.72 8.28 52.25
C ASN A 762 -8.95 7.66 51.59
N ILE A 763 -10.10 7.77 52.26
CA ILE A 763 -11.36 7.14 51.83
C ILE A 763 -12.01 7.82 50.62
N GLU A 764 -11.58 9.04 50.27
CA GLU A 764 -12.04 9.78 49.10
C GLU A 764 -11.23 9.45 47.84
N ALA A 765 -10.09 8.79 48.00
CA ALA A 765 -9.26 8.36 46.88
C ALA A 765 -9.97 7.27 46.07
N VAL A 766 -9.96 7.41 44.75
CA VAL A 766 -10.56 6.47 43.81
C VAL A 766 -9.47 5.59 43.21
N LEU A 767 -9.74 4.29 43.10
CA LEU A 767 -8.83 3.30 42.54
C LEU A 767 -9.28 2.91 41.13
N VAL A 768 -8.38 2.97 40.16
CA VAL A 768 -8.64 2.54 38.78
C VAL A 768 -7.53 1.61 38.29
N PRO A 769 -7.83 0.44 37.69
CA PRO A 769 -6.82 -0.40 37.08
C PRO A 769 -6.05 0.35 36.00
N ASN A 770 -4.76 0.15 35.99
CA ASN A 770 -3.93 0.71 34.93
C ASN A 770 -4.04 -0.14 33.64
N LEU A 771 -3.82 0.49 32.47
CA LEU A 771 -3.80 -0.17 31.16
C LEU A 771 -5.12 -0.89 30.76
N THR A 772 -6.29 -0.43 31.22
CA THR A 772 -7.59 -1.05 30.91
C THR A 772 -8.45 -0.22 29.94
N TYR A 773 -9.14 -0.88 29.01
CA TYR A 773 -10.24 -0.27 28.23
C TYR A 773 -11.59 -0.41 28.89
N ASN A 774 -11.69 -1.27 29.91
CA ASN A 774 -12.88 -1.36 30.73
C ASN A 774 -12.58 -0.68 32.06
N PRO A 775 -12.66 0.67 32.12
CA PRO A 775 -12.43 1.39 33.35
C PRO A 775 -13.46 0.93 34.38
N ARG A 776 -12.93 0.53 35.54
CA ARG A 776 -13.71 0.18 36.72
C ARG A 776 -13.08 0.90 37.88
N ALA A 777 -13.92 1.48 38.70
CA ALA A 777 -13.47 2.34 39.78
C ALA A 777 -14.17 1.97 41.09
N CYS A 778 -13.44 2.09 42.18
CA CYS A 778 -13.99 2.01 43.53
C CYS A 778 -13.22 2.94 44.46
N PHE A 779 -13.77 3.29 45.61
CA PHE A 779 -13.03 3.99 46.65
C PHE A 779 -11.93 3.11 47.24
N LEU A 780 -10.83 3.72 47.68
CA LEU A 780 -9.76 3.06 48.42
C LEU A 780 -10.29 2.60 49.79
N PRO A 781 -10.34 1.27 50.07
CA PRO A 781 -10.75 0.81 51.39
C PRO A 781 -9.72 1.18 52.46
N LYS A 782 -10.18 1.30 53.70
CA LYS A 782 -9.31 1.48 54.88
C LYS A 782 -8.30 0.34 54.97
N ASN A 783 -7.14 0.63 55.55
CA ASN A 783 -6.03 -0.30 55.81
C ASN A 783 -5.51 -1.03 54.56
N SER A 784 -5.59 -0.38 53.40
CA SER A 784 -5.09 -0.91 52.13
C SER A 784 -4.24 0.12 51.38
N LEU A 785 -3.33 -0.38 50.55
CA LEU A 785 -2.53 0.38 49.59
C LEU A 785 -2.60 -0.33 48.23
N VAL A 786 -1.96 0.23 47.21
CA VAL A 786 -1.92 -0.35 45.87
C VAL A 786 -0.49 -0.50 45.36
N ASP A 787 -0.28 -1.45 44.44
CA ASP A 787 0.94 -1.51 43.64
C ASP A 787 0.81 -0.71 42.33
N GLY A 788 1.85 -0.73 41.51
CA GLY A 788 1.87 -0.04 40.22
C GLY A 788 0.90 -0.57 39.15
N SER A 789 0.06 -1.56 39.44
CA SER A 789 -1.01 -2.01 38.53
C SER A 789 -2.33 -1.26 38.72
N VAL A 790 -2.46 -0.45 39.78
CA VAL A 790 -3.64 0.39 40.07
C VAL A 790 -3.18 1.84 40.24
N ALA A 791 -3.92 2.76 39.66
CA ALA A 791 -3.74 4.18 39.88
C ALA A 791 -4.68 4.68 40.99
N VAL A 792 -4.15 5.56 41.83
CA VAL A 792 -4.90 6.30 42.84
C VAL A 792 -5.25 7.65 42.25
N LEU A 793 -6.54 7.91 42.09
CA LEU A 793 -7.08 9.19 41.65
C LEU A 793 -7.51 9.99 42.88
N ILE A 794 -7.04 11.23 42.94
CA ILE A 794 -7.31 12.15 44.05
C ILE A 794 -8.22 13.25 43.50
N PRO A 795 -9.45 13.39 44.00
CA PRO A 795 -10.32 14.51 43.64
C PRO A 795 -9.62 15.84 43.91
N LYS A 796 -9.79 16.81 43.02
CA LYS A 796 -9.40 18.20 43.27
C LYS A 796 -10.36 18.81 44.31
N LEU A 797 -9.93 19.90 44.94
CA LEU A 797 -10.71 20.62 45.95
C LEU A 797 -12.12 20.92 45.41
N ASP A 798 -13.13 20.78 46.28
CA ASP A 798 -14.55 21.04 46.01
C ASP A 798 -15.24 20.08 44.99
N VAL A 799 -14.69 18.88 44.78
CA VAL A 799 -15.33 17.83 43.97
C VAL A 799 -15.76 16.65 44.85
N GLU A 800 -17.06 16.43 44.97
CA GLU A 800 -17.62 15.24 45.61
C GLU A 800 -17.86 14.12 44.59
N ILE A 801 -17.33 12.92 44.85
CA ILE A 801 -17.48 11.75 43.98
C ILE A 801 -18.47 10.79 44.61
N THR A 802 -19.47 10.34 43.85
CA THR A 802 -20.47 9.37 44.29
C THR A 802 -20.23 7.98 43.72
N LYS A 803 -20.90 6.96 44.30
CA LYS A 803 -20.89 5.61 43.73
C LYS A 803 -21.50 5.54 42.33
N ASN A 804 -22.46 6.41 42.01
CA ASN A 804 -23.07 6.44 40.68
C ASN A 804 -22.07 6.93 39.63
N ASP A 805 -21.21 7.89 39.98
CA ASP A 805 -20.14 8.36 39.10
C ASP A 805 -19.13 7.24 38.80
N LEU A 806 -18.72 6.50 39.84
CA LEU A 806 -17.84 5.34 39.67
C LEU A 806 -18.50 4.20 38.87
N ALA A 807 -19.82 4.05 38.97
CA ALA A 807 -20.58 3.08 38.18
C ALA A 807 -20.61 3.47 36.70
N TYR A 808 -20.77 4.77 36.39
CA TYR A 808 -20.79 5.29 35.04
C TYR A 808 -19.48 5.00 34.29
N TYR A 809 -18.33 5.04 34.96
CA TYR A 809 -17.06 4.67 34.32
C TYR A 809 -17.05 3.23 33.79
N ASN A 810 -17.89 2.33 34.30
CA ASN A 810 -17.99 0.96 33.79
C ASN A 810 -19.19 0.75 32.84
N SER A 811 -19.84 1.84 32.39
CA SER A 811 -20.92 1.79 31.40
C SER A 811 -20.38 1.56 29.98
N GLU A 812 -21.20 0.99 29.08
CA GLU A 812 -20.82 0.79 27.68
C GLU A 812 -20.50 2.11 26.96
N GLU A 813 -21.25 3.19 27.24
CA GLU A 813 -21.02 4.53 26.68
C GLU A 813 -19.64 5.06 27.08
N PHE A 814 -19.30 5.03 28.38
CA PHE A 814 -18.00 5.51 28.85
C PHE A 814 -16.85 4.64 28.37
N VAL A 815 -17.04 3.31 28.30
CA VAL A 815 -16.03 2.37 27.77
C VAL A 815 -15.66 2.71 26.32
N GLU A 816 -16.65 2.95 25.46
CA GLU A 816 -16.36 3.29 24.06
C GLU A 816 -15.76 4.71 23.95
N PHE A 817 -16.28 5.67 24.70
CA PHE A 817 -15.69 7.01 24.80
C PHE A 817 -14.22 6.96 25.22
N TYR A 818 -13.91 6.16 26.24
CA TYR A 818 -12.58 6.05 26.81
C TYR A 818 -11.61 5.29 25.89
N ARG A 819 -12.08 4.39 25.02
CA ARG A 819 -11.26 3.81 23.95
C ARG A 819 -10.76 4.87 22.98
N VAL A 820 -11.65 5.78 22.56
CA VAL A 820 -11.28 6.92 21.71
C VAL A 820 -10.36 7.89 22.46
N ALA A 821 -10.67 8.21 23.72
CA ALA A 821 -9.80 9.02 24.59
C ALA A 821 -8.39 8.46 24.71
N ARG A 822 -8.26 7.12 24.70
CA ARG A 822 -6.96 6.43 24.72
C ARG A 822 -6.35 6.22 23.33
N ASN A 823 -6.92 6.78 22.26
CA ASN A 823 -6.53 6.52 20.88
C ASN A 823 -6.41 5.02 20.56
N TYR A 824 -7.26 4.17 21.14
CA TYR A 824 -7.14 2.71 21.08
C TYR A 824 -5.71 2.21 21.40
N GLY A 825 -5.05 2.85 22.37
CA GLY A 825 -3.75 2.42 22.92
C GLY A 825 -3.90 1.29 23.94
N THR A 826 -3.34 0.11 23.65
CA THR A 826 -3.41 -1.08 24.51
C THR A 826 -2.35 -1.07 25.60
N ARG A 827 -1.15 -0.55 25.30
CA ARG A 827 0.05 -0.65 26.16
C ARG A 827 0.76 0.67 26.41
N SER A 828 0.56 1.66 25.54
CA SER A 828 1.24 2.96 25.56
C SER A 828 0.71 3.92 26.62
N LEU A 829 -0.44 3.63 27.22
CA LEU A 829 -1.17 4.58 28.07
C LEU A 829 -1.37 4.05 29.48
N ASN A 830 -0.52 4.52 30.40
CA ASN A 830 -0.77 4.39 31.82
C ASN A 830 -1.72 5.50 32.29
N ILE A 831 -2.45 5.26 33.38
CA ILE A 831 -3.15 6.31 34.10
C ILE A 831 -2.11 7.27 34.70
N ASP A 832 -2.15 8.50 34.24
CA ASP A 832 -1.28 9.64 34.53
C ASP A 832 -2.12 10.93 34.50
N ASN A 833 -1.49 12.07 34.70
CA ASN A 833 -2.20 13.34 34.81
C ASN A 833 -2.93 13.78 33.52
N ASN A 834 -2.53 13.28 32.34
CA ASN A 834 -3.25 13.61 31.11
C ASN A 834 -4.38 12.60 30.83
N SER A 835 -4.16 11.30 31.06
CA SER A 835 -5.21 10.28 30.87
C SER A 835 -6.33 10.39 31.89
N VAL A 836 -6.02 10.80 33.13
CA VAL A 836 -7.02 10.97 34.19
C VAL A 836 -7.99 12.11 33.89
N PHE A 837 -7.60 13.07 33.02
CA PHE A 837 -8.46 14.18 32.59
C PHE A 837 -9.84 13.72 32.13
N PHE A 838 -9.89 12.58 31.41
CA PHE A 838 -11.10 12.03 30.81
C PHE A 838 -12.05 11.35 31.81
N PHE A 839 -11.63 11.13 33.06
CA PHE A 839 -12.52 10.67 34.13
C PHE A 839 -13.27 11.88 34.70
N GLY A 840 -14.31 12.33 33.98
CA GLY A 840 -15.17 13.44 34.38
C GLY A 840 -16.42 13.02 35.14
N LEU A 841 -17.15 14.00 35.67
CA LEU A 841 -18.51 13.82 36.22
C LEU A 841 -19.55 14.26 35.19
N SER A 842 -20.77 13.72 35.28
CA SER A 842 -21.88 14.24 34.47
C SER A 842 -22.12 15.72 34.80
N LYS A 843 -22.28 16.55 33.77
CA LYS A 843 -22.85 17.89 33.92
C LYS A 843 -24.31 17.70 34.33
N VAL A 844 -24.69 18.35 35.43
CA VAL A 844 -26.08 18.40 35.91
C VAL A 844 -26.91 19.25 34.97
#